data_AF-A0AA95KBG6-F1
#
_entry.id   AF-A0AA95KBG6-F1
#
_cell.length_a   1.000
_cell.length_b   1.000
_cell.length_c   1.000
_cell.angle_alpha   90.00
_cell.angle_beta   90.00
_cell.angle_gamma   90.00
#
_symmetry.space_group_name_H-M   'P 1'
#
loop_
_entity.id
_entity.type
_entity.pdbx_description
1 polymer ?
#
loop_
_entity_poly.entity_id
_entity_poly.type
_entity_poly.pdbx_seq_one_letter_code
_entity_poly.pdbx_strand_id
1 'polypeptide(L)'
;MPDLPPLLTIVLEETGQLDRESAMYRRLIAARLRLESHFSVLHVAEPLTTTVIARLCRQIDSKYVIFMRTSHLLSANYVATLFEYLKSRTVYLAEPVMYTGPIPKHVAGTKLDDAYHYARDTDVFGSAFNTRRLSDALEALEDVDRTAIYTSYRMYWSIAKVRPLTTGFSMASDTKGAIGLKVAAEANRLMPVMPVHSKEIRLQVLRYVALFLRGIRGQKATSIKLNHLRDLISGFELMELLAMVEPLQPFEAAWIRWLVDPEDGKQFYKQLSNKDAYLVFRHKPDAGASEVPLYELLFNDEILRIGKCYLARNLRSGHARPGSYNFYNRPIRPSSTILFFDRPHQADDNAEHLYEYFTARHPEFTHAYFAINPKSPDWARLEAKGFNLISIFTKDFYEKFLISDLVVSSQIYSIRYRGKSFANSRFVYLQHGIQLNDMSDWVLSKYFDVFVATGRIETEYMSKLAPVETLNSGLPRYESLARDIQGQQHLLFMPTWRFNLHQSSTEHFVQSGYFHAIDTLLSDPRLIRFLEDTDRIMHVKLHPNVEKRAGQFRFTERIVKSDLSYREAICAAELVVTDYSSAALDAAFVGKPIAYYHWDAADFFNDQPYESRMDYSDDGLGPVFSEHSELVNHIVREDFAVRDPKYIRRRERFFEGVDPAHINEKIVERMLSL
;
A
#
# COMPACT_ATOMS: atom_id res chain seq x y z
N MET A 1 26.03 -31.67 -24.63
CA MET A 1 25.35 -30.40 -24.29
C MET A 1 24.79 -30.58 -22.90
N PRO A 2 24.97 -29.65 -21.95
CA PRO A 2 24.32 -29.78 -20.65
C PRO A 2 22.81 -29.87 -20.89
N ASP A 3 22.15 -30.82 -20.21
CA ASP A 3 20.72 -31.08 -20.33
C ASP A 3 19.94 -29.80 -20.07
N LEU A 4 19.59 -29.09 -21.15
CA LEU A 4 18.68 -27.96 -21.06
C LEU A 4 17.34 -28.50 -20.56
N PRO A 5 16.76 -27.92 -19.51
CA PRO A 5 15.48 -28.39 -18.99
C PRO A 5 14.43 -28.33 -20.11
N PRO A 6 13.49 -29.29 -20.14
CA PRO A 6 12.48 -29.35 -21.20
C PRO A 6 11.68 -28.05 -21.24
N LEU A 7 11.19 -27.66 -22.42
CA LEU A 7 10.38 -26.45 -22.55
C LEU A 7 9.02 -26.58 -21.84
N LEU A 8 8.45 -27.79 -21.87
CA LEU A 8 7.10 -28.09 -21.41
C LEU A 8 7.05 -29.36 -20.56
N THR A 9 6.34 -29.33 -19.42
CA THR A 9 5.95 -30.53 -18.67
C THR A 9 4.44 -30.72 -18.72
N ILE A 10 4.00 -31.92 -19.09
CA ILE A 10 2.60 -32.34 -19.03
C ILE A 10 2.43 -33.19 -17.78
N VAL A 11 1.69 -32.67 -16.81
CA VAL A 11 1.30 -33.36 -15.58
C VAL A 11 -0.04 -34.05 -15.83
N LEU A 12 -0.05 -35.38 -15.74
CA LEU A 12 -1.23 -36.21 -15.92
C LEU A 12 -1.78 -36.66 -14.56
N GLU A 13 -2.95 -36.15 -14.20
CA GLU A 13 -3.77 -36.62 -13.08
C GLU A 13 -4.42 -37.96 -13.46
N GLU A 14 -4.08 -39.00 -12.70
CA GLU A 14 -4.59 -40.35 -12.91
C GLU A 14 -4.91 -41.03 -11.58
N THR A 15 -6.19 -40.96 -11.20
CA THR A 15 -6.68 -41.65 -10.00
C THR A 15 -6.93 -43.13 -10.33
N GLY A 16 -5.89 -43.97 -10.31
CA GLY A 16 -6.01 -45.41 -10.58
C GLY A 16 -4.81 -46.04 -11.29
N GLN A 17 -5.00 -47.22 -11.89
CA GLN A 17 -3.97 -47.89 -12.70
C GLN A 17 -3.89 -47.26 -14.10
N LEU A 18 -2.66 -46.98 -14.56
CA LEU A 18 -2.42 -46.34 -15.85
C LEU A 18 -2.95 -47.15 -17.04
N ASP A 19 -3.94 -46.60 -17.73
CA ASP A 19 -4.44 -47.17 -18.99
C ASP A 19 -3.49 -46.82 -20.14
N ARG A 20 -2.51 -47.70 -20.34
CA ARG A 20 -1.53 -47.60 -21.43
C ARG A 20 -2.12 -47.79 -22.82
N GLU A 21 -3.33 -48.35 -22.90
CA GLU A 21 -4.05 -48.53 -24.17
C GLU A 21 -4.96 -47.33 -24.49
N SER A 22 -5.11 -46.38 -23.57
CA SER A 22 -5.89 -45.17 -23.83
C SER A 22 -5.36 -44.40 -25.05
N ALA A 23 -6.28 -43.81 -25.81
CA ALA A 23 -5.93 -43.01 -26.98
C ALA A 23 -5.07 -41.79 -26.61
N MET A 24 -5.24 -41.25 -25.41
CA MET A 24 -4.46 -40.12 -24.90
C MET A 24 -3.02 -40.54 -24.59
N TYR A 25 -2.81 -41.63 -23.84
CA TYR A 25 -1.47 -42.10 -23.50
C TYR A 25 -0.66 -42.45 -24.75
N ARG A 26 -1.27 -43.19 -25.70
CA ARG A 26 -0.61 -43.52 -26.98
C ARG A 26 -0.22 -42.27 -27.78
N ARG A 27 -1.02 -41.21 -27.74
CA ARG A 27 -0.71 -39.94 -28.44
C ARG A 27 0.38 -39.13 -27.74
N LEU A 28 0.42 -39.11 -26.41
CA LEU A 28 1.51 -38.48 -25.65
C LEU A 28 2.84 -39.19 -25.89
N ILE A 29 2.85 -40.52 -25.85
CA ILE A 29 4.05 -41.32 -26.13
C ILE A 29 4.51 -41.15 -27.59
N ALA A 30 3.58 -41.16 -28.56
CA ALA A 30 3.92 -40.92 -29.96
C ALA A 30 4.52 -39.52 -30.19
N ALA A 31 4.02 -38.49 -29.50
CA ALA A 31 4.60 -37.15 -29.53
C ALA A 31 6.00 -37.13 -28.89
N ARG A 32 6.20 -37.89 -27.80
CA ARG A 32 7.47 -37.99 -27.08
C ARG A 32 8.59 -38.54 -27.97
N LEU A 33 8.29 -39.55 -28.78
CA LEU A 33 9.23 -40.10 -29.75
C LEU A 33 9.71 -39.08 -30.80
N ARG A 34 8.96 -37.98 -31.02
CA ARG A 34 9.30 -36.92 -31.99
C ARG A 34 9.91 -35.67 -31.38
N LEU A 35 9.72 -35.44 -30.08
CA LEU A 35 10.08 -34.20 -29.37
C LEU A 35 10.81 -34.51 -28.05
N GLU A 36 11.56 -35.61 -28.01
CA GLU A 36 12.08 -36.26 -26.79
C GLU A 36 12.92 -35.34 -25.90
N SER A 37 13.66 -34.39 -26.48
CA SER A 37 14.50 -33.42 -25.76
C SER A 37 13.76 -32.14 -25.33
N HIS A 38 12.45 -32.01 -25.61
CA HIS A 38 11.73 -30.74 -25.52
C HIS A 38 10.50 -30.76 -24.61
N PHE A 39 9.97 -31.92 -24.25
CA PHE A 39 8.90 -32.02 -23.27
C PHE A 39 8.97 -33.28 -22.40
N SER A 40 8.45 -33.19 -21.18
CA SER A 40 8.36 -34.30 -20.23
C SER A 40 6.90 -34.60 -19.85
N VAL A 41 6.64 -35.84 -19.44
CA VAL A 41 5.34 -36.27 -18.91
C VAL A 41 5.54 -36.75 -17.47
N LEU A 42 4.79 -36.17 -16.54
CA LEU A 42 4.79 -36.53 -15.12
C LEU A 42 3.44 -37.12 -14.75
N HIS A 43 3.46 -38.31 -14.16
CA HIS A 43 2.24 -38.99 -13.70
C HIS A 43 2.02 -38.70 -12.21
N VAL A 44 0.79 -38.33 -11.84
CA VAL A 44 0.41 -38.01 -10.47
C VAL A 44 -0.84 -38.81 -10.10
N ALA A 45 -0.71 -39.68 -9.10
CA ALA A 45 -1.77 -40.58 -8.66
C ALA A 45 -2.78 -39.93 -7.69
N GLU A 46 -2.39 -38.82 -7.07
CA GLU A 46 -3.26 -38.03 -6.19
C GLU A 46 -4.02 -36.93 -6.97
N PRO A 47 -5.22 -36.51 -6.52
CA PRO A 47 -5.92 -35.39 -7.12
C PRO A 47 -5.08 -34.10 -7.08
N LEU A 48 -5.06 -33.37 -8.19
CA LEU A 48 -4.37 -32.08 -8.28
C LEU A 48 -5.15 -31.01 -7.53
N THR A 49 -4.98 -30.94 -6.22
CA THR A 49 -5.43 -29.82 -5.38
C THR A 49 -4.48 -28.62 -5.53
N THR A 50 -4.86 -27.44 -5.05
CA THR A 50 -3.99 -26.24 -5.04
C THR A 50 -2.64 -26.53 -4.39
N THR A 51 -2.63 -27.25 -3.27
CA THR A 51 -1.41 -27.65 -2.55
C THR A 51 -0.50 -28.54 -3.39
N VAL A 52 -1.09 -29.52 -4.10
CA VAL A 52 -0.35 -30.42 -4.98
C VAL A 52 0.23 -29.66 -6.16
N ILE A 53 -0.55 -28.79 -6.79
CA ILE A 53 -0.11 -27.93 -7.92
C ILE A 53 1.06 -27.04 -7.48
N ALA A 54 0.96 -26.38 -6.31
CA ALA A 54 2.02 -25.51 -5.78
C ALA A 54 3.31 -26.29 -5.46
N ARG A 55 3.19 -27.53 -4.96
CA ARG A 55 4.35 -28.42 -4.75
C ARG A 55 4.99 -28.80 -6.09
N LEU A 56 4.18 -29.17 -7.09
CA LEU A 56 4.67 -29.54 -8.42
C LEU A 56 5.36 -28.39 -9.14
N CYS A 57 4.81 -27.17 -9.07
CA CYS A 57 5.42 -26.00 -9.71
C CYS A 57 6.82 -25.66 -9.15
N ARG A 58 7.10 -26.04 -7.90
CA ARG A 58 8.44 -25.90 -7.29
C ARG A 58 9.42 -26.99 -7.72
N GLN A 59 8.93 -28.11 -8.23
CA GLN A 59 9.72 -29.28 -8.62
C GLN A 59 9.94 -29.38 -10.14
N ILE A 60 9.10 -28.71 -10.93
CA ILE A 60 9.14 -28.76 -12.39
C ILE A 60 10.09 -27.67 -12.89
N ASP A 61 11.18 -28.09 -13.53
CA ASP A 61 12.19 -27.19 -14.09
C ASP A 61 11.83 -26.62 -15.47
N SER A 62 10.77 -27.13 -16.10
CA SER A 62 10.35 -26.68 -17.41
C SER A 62 9.74 -25.29 -17.37
N LYS A 63 9.95 -24.50 -18.44
CA LYS A 63 9.42 -23.13 -18.54
C LYS A 63 7.89 -23.08 -18.47
N TYR A 64 7.22 -24.12 -18.98
CA TYR A 64 5.77 -24.21 -19.03
C TYR A 64 5.26 -25.53 -18.45
N VAL A 65 4.10 -25.48 -17.79
CA VAL A 65 3.41 -26.65 -17.24
C VAL A 65 1.96 -26.71 -17.74
N ILE A 66 1.48 -27.92 -18.03
CA ILE A 66 0.08 -28.21 -18.35
C ILE A 66 -0.42 -29.32 -17.45
N PHE A 67 -1.59 -29.14 -16.87
CA PHE A 67 -2.28 -30.17 -16.10
C PHE A 67 -3.33 -30.85 -16.97
N MET A 68 -3.38 -32.18 -16.98
CA MET A 68 -4.32 -32.96 -17.79
C MET A 68 -4.93 -34.09 -16.98
N ARG A 69 -6.12 -34.58 -17.38
CA ARG A 69 -6.71 -35.83 -16.86
C ARG A 69 -6.67 -36.91 -17.93
N THR A 70 -6.78 -38.17 -17.50
CA THR A 70 -6.94 -39.32 -18.41
C THR A 70 -8.18 -39.24 -19.31
N SER A 71 -9.22 -38.53 -18.87
CA SER A 71 -10.43 -38.26 -19.67
C SER A 71 -10.23 -37.25 -20.81
N HIS A 72 -9.08 -36.57 -20.88
CA HIS A 72 -8.78 -35.68 -21.99
C HIS A 72 -8.41 -36.49 -23.23
N LEU A 73 -9.01 -36.18 -24.37
CA LEU A 73 -8.61 -36.72 -25.66
C LEU A 73 -7.83 -35.62 -26.41
N LEU A 74 -6.61 -35.95 -26.83
CA LEU A 74 -5.69 -35.03 -27.52
C LEU A 74 -5.62 -35.27 -29.03
N SER A 75 -5.64 -34.25 -29.88
CA SER A 75 -5.41 -34.47 -31.32
C SER A 75 -3.97 -34.93 -31.61
N ALA A 76 -3.74 -35.59 -32.75
CA ALA A 76 -2.40 -36.10 -33.09
C ALA A 76 -1.32 -35.01 -33.17
N ASN A 77 -1.71 -33.77 -33.50
CA ASN A 77 -0.81 -32.62 -33.64
C ASN A 77 -0.83 -31.69 -32.41
N TYR A 78 -1.54 -32.05 -31.33
CA TYR A 78 -1.76 -31.16 -30.19
C TYR A 78 -0.45 -30.70 -29.55
N VAL A 79 0.38 -31.65 -29.14
CA VAL A 79 1.65 -31.39 -28.45
C VAL A 79 2.62 -30.64 -29.36
N ALA A 80 2.72 -31.02 -30.63
CA ALA A 80 3.61 -30.37 -31.59
C ALA A 80 3.21 -28.90 -31.83
N THR A 81 1.92 -28.62 -32.05
CA THR A 81 1.43 -27.25 -32.28
C THR A 81 1.63 -26.37 -31.05
N LEU A 82 1.35 -26.92 -29.85
CA LEU A 82 1.52 -26.22 -28.60
C LEU A 82 3.00 -25.91 -28.33
N PHE A 83 3.89 -26.86 -28.61
CA PHE A 83 5.32 -26.66 -28.53
C PHE A 83 5.81 -25.54 -29.46
N GLU A 84 5.42 -25.55 -30.74
CA GLU A 84 5.77 -24.48 -31.70
C GLU A 84 5.29 -23.10 -31.23
N TYR A 85 4.11 -23.05 -30.62
CA TYR A 85 3.57 -21.82 -30.06
C TYR A 85 4.39 -21.33 -28.85
N LEU A 86 4.66 -22.21 -27.89
CA LEU A 86 5.37 -21.88 -26.65
C LEU A 86 6.85 -21.56 -26.88
N LYS A 87 7.50 -22.17 -27.87
CA LYS A 87 8.94 -21.94 -28.15
C LYS A 87 9.20 -20.58 -28.79
N SER A 88 8.24 -20.05 -29.55
CA SER A 88 8.42 -18.82 -30.31
C SER A 88 8.18 -17.55 -29.49
N ARG A 89 7.64 -17.64 -28.27
CA ARG A 89 7.19 -16.49 -27.46
C ARG A 89 7.31 -16.75 -25.95
N THR A 90 7.43 -15.69 -25.17
CA THR A 90 7.16 -15.76 -23.72
C THR A 90 5.70 -15.42 -23.50
N VAL A 91 4.93 -16.42 -23.08
CA VAL A 91 3.51 -16.28 -22.74
C VAL A 91 3.32 -16.58 -21.27
N TYR A 92 2.38 -15.90 -20.61
CA TYR A 92 2.09 -16.17 -19.19
C TYR A 92 1.04 -17.28 -19.07
N LEU A 93 0.05 -17.25 -19.96
CA LEU A 93 -1.01 -18.24 -20.07
C LEU A 93 -1.30 -18.49 -21.54
N ALA A 94 -1.39 -19.75 -21.96
CA ALA A 94 -1.79 -20.14 -23.31
C ALA A 94 -2.94 -21.14 -23.26
N GLU A 95 -3.98 -20.89 -24.05
CA GLU A 95 -5.27 -21.57 -23.94
C GLU A 95 -5.62 -22.32 -25.23
N PRO A 96 -5.54 -23.66 -25.23
CA PRO A 96 -6.07 -24.48 -26.30
C PRO A 96 -7.60 -24.43 -26.37
N VAL A 97 -8.12 -24.74 -27.55
CA VAL A 97 -9.56 -24.93 -27.81
C VAL A 97 -10.06 -26.19 -27.12
N MET A 98 -11.25 -26.14 -26.51
CA MET A 98 -11.95 -27.32 -26.02
C MET A 98 -12.98 -27.79 -27.06
N TYR A 99 -13.09 -29.10 -27.32
CA TYR A 99 -14.05 -29.71 -28.25
C TYR A 99 -15.16 -30.51 -27.53
N THR A 100 -16.32 -30.61 -28.20
CA THR A 100 -17.64 -30.96 -27.64
C THR A 100 -17.91 -32.44 -27.57
N GLY A 101 -17.08 -33.19 -28.26
CA GLY A 101 -17.28 -34.58 -28.60
C GLY A 101 -15.95 -35.21 -29.01
N PRO A 102 -15.98 -36.32 -29.76
CA PRO A 102 -14.76 -36.97 -30.22
C PRO A 102 -13.89 -36.00 -31.00
N ILE A 103 -12.57 -36.13 -30.85
CA ILE A 103 -11.64 -35.25 -31.55
C ILE A 103 -11.84 -35.41 -33.05
N PRO A 104 -12.06 -34.31 -33.79
CA PRO A 104 -12.27 -34.39 -35.21
C PRO A 104 -11.00 -34.85 -35.95
N LYS A 105 -11.20 -35.54 -37.08
CA LYS A 105 -10.10 -36.10 -37.91
C LYS A 105 -9.19 -35.01 -38.50
N HIS A 106 -9.71 -33.82 -38.77
CA HIS A 106 -8.97 -32.68 -39.34
C HIS A 106 -9.12 -31.43 -38.49
N VAL A 107 -8.18 -31.21 -37.57
CA VAL A 107 -8.20 -30.07 -36.62
C VAL A 107 -8.36 -28.72 -37.33
N ALA A 108 -7.69 -28.51 -38.47
CA ALA A 108 -7.76 -27.25 -39.22
C ALA A 108 -9.06 -27.06 -40.03
N GLY A 109 -9.77 -28.14 -40.37
CA GLY A 109 -10.92 -28.13 -41.29
C GLY A 109 -12.28 -28.34 -40.62
N THR A 110 -12.31 -28.56 -39.31
CA THR A 110 -13.56 -28.71 -38.56
C THR A 110 -14.04 -27.31 -38.22
N LYS A 111 -15.04 -26.80 -38.97
CA LYS A 111 -15.59 -25.46 -38.77
C LYS A 111 -15.83 -25.19 -37.28
N LEU A 112 -15.10 -24.21 -36.75
CA LEU A 112 -15.51 -23.45 -35.58
C LEU A 112 -16.92 -22.95 -35.86
N ASP A 113 -17.86 -23.20 -34.96
CA ASP A 113 -19.18 -22.59 -35.07
C ASP A 113 -18.99 -21.07 -34.92
N ASP A 114 -19.27 -20.33 -35.99
CA ASP A 114 -19.10 -18.87 -36.03
C ASP A 114 -20.10 -18.16 -35.10
N ALA A 115 -21.09 -18.86 -34.53
CA ALA A 115 -22.12 -18.33 -33.64
C ALA A 115 -21.92 -18.69 -32.14
N TYR A 116 -20.80 -19.32 -31.75
CA TYR A 116 -20.61 -19.81 -30.38
C TYR A 116 -19.92 -18.80 -29.44
N HIS A 117 -20.56 -18.47 -28.31
CA HIS A 117 -20.03 -17.55 -27.29
C HIS A 117 -19.02 -18.23 -26.33
N TYR A 118 -17.95 -17.53 -25.92
CA TYR A 118 -16.91 -18.07 -25.03
C TYR A 118 -17.48 -18.48 -23.66
N ALA A 119 -17.67 -19.78 -23.45
CA ALA A 119 -18.00 -20.38 -22.16
C ALA A 119 -16.96 -21.48 -21.87
N ARG A 120 -16.10 -21.27 -20.86
CA ARG A 120 -15.10 -22.25 -20.43
C ARG A 120 -15.17 -22.45 -18.92
N ASP A 121 -14.99 -23.70 -18.52
CA ASP A 121 -14.69 -24.06 -17.15
C ASP A 121 -13.39 -23.38 -16.68
N THR A 122 -13.38 -22.82 -15.45
CA THR A 122 -12.22 -22.13 -14.88
C THR A 122 -11.22 -23.09 -14.24
N ASP A 123 -11.34 -24.38 -14.52
CA ASP A 123 -10.37 -25.37 -14.05
C ASP A 123 -9.00 -25.17 -14.74
N VAL A 124 -7.93 -25.58 -14.06
CA VAL A 124 -6.54 -25.44 -14.53
C VAL A 124 -6.20 -26.40 -15.68
N PHE A 125 -7.06 -27.40 -15.94
CA PHE A 125 -6.78 -28.45 -16.91
C PHE A 125 -6.77 -27.96 -18.35
N GLY A 126 -5.81 -28.50 -19.10
CA GLY A 126 -5.61 -28.23 -20.52
C GLY A 126 -5.05 -26.85 -20.84
N SER A 127 -4.79 -25.99 -19.84
CA SER A 127 -4.13 -24.69 -20.03
C SER A 127 -2.63 -24.79 -19.77
N ALA A 128 -1.83 -24.09 -20.58
CA ALA A 128 -0.39 -24.00 -20.36
C ALA A 128 -0.05 -22.74 -19.56
N PHE A 129 0.57 -22.93 -18.40
CA PHE A 129 1.00 -21.86 -17.51
C PHE A 129 2.50 -21.69 -17.59
N ASN A 130 3.00 -20.46 -17.42
CA ASN A 130 4.40 -20.25 -17.09
C ASN A 130 4.65 -20.78 -15.67
N THR A 131 5.51 -21.80 -15.55
CA THR A 131 5.69 -22.58 -14.31
C THR A 131 6.14 -21.71 -13.14
N ARG A 132 7.15 -20.87 -13.35
CA ARG A 132 7.69 -20.00 -12.30
C ARG A 132 6.68 -18.95 -11.87
N ARG A 133 6.02 -18.27 -12.82
CA ARG A 133 4.98 -17.28 -12.51
C ARG A 133 3.78 -17.90 -11.79
N LEU A 134 3.44 -19.15 -12.12
CA LEU A 134 2.36 -19.85 -11.43
C LEU A 134 2.78 -20.21 -10.00
N SER A 135 4.03 -20.61 -9.80
CA SER A 135 4.61 -20.79 -8.46
C SER A 135 4.56 -19.48 -7.65
N ASP A 136 5.05 -18.37 -8.22
CA ASP A 136 5.03 -17.04 -7.57
C ASP A 136 3.59 -16.65 -7.17
N ALA A 137 2.62 -16.90 -8.04
CA ALA A 137 1.21 -16.60 -7.77
C ALA A 137 0.62 -17.50 -6.67
N LEU A 138 0.94 -18.79 -6.67
CA LEU A 138 0.43 -19.75 -5.68
C LEU A 138 1.03 -19.53 -4.29
N GLU A 139 2.27 -19.04 -4.21
CA GLU A 139 2.89 -18.62 -2.95
C GLU A 139 2.21 -17.35 -2.39
N ALA A 140 1.79 -16.43 -3.26
CA ALA A 140 1.11 -15.21 -2.85
C ALA A 140 -0.38 -15.40 -2.50
N LEU A 141 -1.04 -16.42 -3.05
CA LEU A 141 -2.50 -16.63 -2.98
C LEU A 141 -2.91 -17.71 -1.96
N GLU A 142 -2.26 -17.78 -0.80
CA GLU A 142 -2.56 -18.80 0.22
C GLU A 142 -4.07 -19.09 0.37
N ASP A 143 -4.44 -20.37 0.36
CA ASP A 143 -5.80 -20.87 0.60
C ASP A 143 -6.87 -20.58 -0.49
N VAL A 144 -6.49 -20.66 -1.77
CA VAL A 144 -7.44 -20.60 -2.90
C VAL A 144 -7.87 -21.98 -3.42
N ASP A 145 -9.15 -22.13 -3.76
CA ASP A 145 -9.64 -23.31 -4.49
C ASP A 145 -9.01 -23.41 -5.88
N ARG A 146 -8.89 -24.65 -6.41
CA ARG A 146 -8.28 -24.89 -7.72
C ARG A 146 -8.92 -24.10 -8.86
N THR A 147 -10.24 -23.96 -8.82
CA THR A 147 -10.99 -23.19 -9.82
C THR A 147 -10.70 -21.68 -9.77
N ALA A 148 -10.21 -21.20 -8.63
CA ALA A 148 -9.79 -19.81 -8.42
C ALA A 148 -8.34 -19.57 -8.85
N ILE A 149 -7.49 -20.61 -8.96
CA ILE A 149 -6.08 -20.48 -9.41
C ILE A 149 -6.03 -19.88 -10.81
N TYR A 150 -6.73 -20.49 -11.77
CA TYR A 150 -6.74 -20.04 -13.16
C TYR A 150 -7.21 -18.58 -13.27
N THR A 151 -8.30 -18.24 -12.57
CA THR A 151 -8.88 -16.88 -12.59
C THR A 151 -7.95 -15.86 -11.94
N SER A 152 -7.41 -16.18 -10.76
CA SER A 152 -6.50 -15.29 -10.04
C SER A 152 -5.22 -15.07 -10.81
N TYR A 153 -4.66 -16.14 -11.40
CA TYR A 153 -3.49 -16.07 -12.27
C TYR A 153 -3.75 -15.19 -13.50
N ARG A 154 -4.92 -15.36 -14.12
CA ARG A 154 -5.32 -14.57 -15.29
C ARG A 154 -5.52 -13.10 -14.95
N MET A 155 -6.14 -12.79 -13.81
CA MET A 155 -6.33 -11.40 -13.35
C MET A 155 -5.01 -10.75 -12.94
N TYR A 156 -4.13 -11.49 -12.28
CA TYR A 156 -2.85 -10.97 -11.81
C TYR A 156 -1.87 -10.73 -12.98
N TRP A 157 -1.80 -11.67 -13.93
CA TRP A 157 -0.75 -11.67 -14.96
C TRP A 157 -1.23 -11.27 -16.37
N SER A 158 -2.52 -11.40 -16.72
CA SER A 158 -2.94 -11.39 -18.13
C SER A 158 -4.36 -10.86 -18.43
N ILE A 159 -4.84 -9.82 -17.73
CA ILE A 159 -6.17 -9.24 -18.02
C ILE A 159 -6.34 -8.82 -19.49
N ALA A 160 -5.28 -8.33 -20.13
CA ALA A 160 -5.35 -7.73 -21.48
C ALA A 160 -4.70 -8.57 -22.61
N LYS A 161 -4.15 -9.77 -22.33
CA LYS A 161 -3.28 -10.49 -23.28
C LYS A 161 -3.47 -12.01 -23.33
N VAL A 162 -4.71 -12.48 -23.37
CA VAL A 162 -5.01 -13.89 -23.65
C VAL A 162 -5.18 -14.11 -25.14
N ARG A 163 -4.49 -15.11 -25.71
CA ARG A 163 -4.66 -15.53 -27.11
C ARG A 163 -5.07 -17.00 -27.16
N PRO A 164 -6.24 -17.34 -27.71
CA PRO A 164 -6.61 -18.73 -27.94
C PRO A 164 -5.67 -19.35 -28.98
N LEU A 165 -5.30 -20.62 -28.76
CA LEU A 165 -4.45 -21.38 -29.66
C LEU A 165 -5.29 -22.04 -30.75
N THR A 166 -4.71 -22.27 -31.93
CA THR A 166 -5.37 -23.00 -33.04
C THR A 166 -5.36 -24.52 -32.85
N THR A 167 -5.05 -25.00 -31.65
CA THR A 167 -5.01 -26.41 -31.27
C THR A 167 -5.95 -26.66 -30.11
N GLY A 168 -6.42 -27.89 -29.95
CA GLY A 168 -7.40 -28.20 -28.91
C GLY A 168 -7.43 -29.66 -28.46
N PHE A 169 -8.26 -29.90 -27.46
CA PHE A 169 -8.53 -31.21 -26.85
C PHE A 169 -10.03 -31.36 -26.55
N SER A 170 -10.51 -32.58 -26.35
CA SER A 170 -11.87 -32.82 -25.82
C SER A 170 -11.82 -33.47 -24.45
N MET A 171 -12.90 -33.38 -23.69
CA MET A 171 -13.08 -34.16 -22.45
C MET A 171 -14.18 -35.19 -22.68
N ALA A 172 -13.93 -36.45 -22.32
CA ALA A 172 -14.98 -37.45 -22.25
C ALA A 172 -15.74 -37.29 -20.92
N SER A 173 -16.93 -36.70 -20.94
CA SER A 173 -17.87 -36.74 -19.81
C SER A 173 -19.32 -36.80 -20.28
N ASP A 174 -20.18 -37.45 -19.49
CA ASP A 174 -21.60 -37.67 -19.81
C ASP A 174 -22.46 -36.38 -19.74
N THR A 175 -21.87 -35.27 -19.29
CA THR A 175 -22.58 -34.05 -18.90
C THR A 175 -22.13 -32.78 -19.62
N LYS A 176 -21.10 -32.81 -20.47
CA LYS A 176 -20.55 -31.60 -21.11
C LYS A 176 -20.33 -31.77 -22.60
N GLY A 177 -20.87 -30.84 -23.36
CA GLY A 177 -20.48 -30.60 -24.74
C GLY A 177 -20.00 -29.15 -24.93
N ALA A 178 -18.76 -28.92 -25.37
CA ALA A 178 -18.24 -27.61 -25.81
C ALA A 178 -17.66 -27.56 -27.27
N ILE A 179 -18.33 -26.92 -28.25
CA ILE A 179 -17.81 -26.73 -29.63
C ILE A 179 -16.72 -25.65 -29.59
N GLY A 180 -15.69 -25.82 -30.43
CA GLY A 180 -14.50 -24.96 -30.44
C GLY A 180 -14.79 -23.46 -30.58
N LEU A 181 -13.83 -22.65 -30.12
CA LEU A 181 -14.00 -21.22 -29.86
C LEU A 181 -13.47 -20.33 -31.00
N LYS A 182 -14.27 -19.35 -31.46
CA LYS A 182 -13.79 -18.21 -32.26
C LYS A 182 -14.22 -16.91 -31.59
N VAL A 183 -13.27 -16.00 -31.38
CA VAL A 183 -13.53 -14.65 -30.83
C VAL A 183 -14.18 -13.82 -31.93
N ALA A 184 -15.28 -13.10 -31.64
CA ALA A 184 -15.90 -12.21 -32.62
C ALA A 184 -14.89 -11.18 -33.13
N ALA A 185 -14.99 -10.75 -34.39
CA ALA A 185 -14.01 -9.83 -34.99
C ALA A 185 -13.95 -8.48 -34.26
N GLU A 186 -15.06 -8.11 -33.62
CA GLU A 186 -15.30 -6.93 -32.79
C GLU A 186 -15.15 -7.20 -31.29
N ALA A 187 -14.97 -8.47 -30.88
CA ALA A 187 -14.80 -8.82 -29.47
C ALA A 187 -13.40 -8.44 -29.00
N ASN A 188 -13.34 -7.31 -28.30
CA ASN A 188 -12.13 -6.82 -27.64
C ASN A 188 -11.93 -7.46 -26.25
N ARG A 189 -12.78 -8.41 -25.85
CA ARG A 189 -12.83 -8.96 -24.48
C ARG A 189 -13.22 -10.43 -24.43
N LEU A 190 -12.63 -11.16 -23.49
CA LEU A 190 -13.05 -12.51 -23.07
C LEU A 190 -13.32 -12.47 -21.57
N MET A 191 -14.56 -12.70 -21.14
CA MET A 191 -14.89 -12.83 -19.71
C MET A 191 -15.30 -14.28 -19.45
N PRO A 192 -14.73 -14.98 -18.44
CA PRO A 192 -15.19 -16.31 -18.11
C PRO A 192 -16.64 -16.25 -17.61
N VAL A 193 -17.52 -17.06 -18.19
CA VAL A 193 -18.88 -17.27 -17.68
C VAL A 193 -18.77 -18.19 -16.47
N MET A 194 -18.69 -17.60 -15.27
CA MET A 194 -18.61 -18.37 -14.03
C MET A 194 -20.01 -18.64 -13.47
N PRO A 195 -20.21 -19.73 -12.70
CA PRO A 195 -21.25 -19.73 -11.70
C PRO A 195 -20.94 -18.62 -10.68
N VAL A 196 -21.73 -17.55 -10.71
CA VAL A 196 -21.60 -16.29 -9.93
C VAL A 196 -21.78 -16.49 -8.42
N HIS A 197 -21.75 -17.74 -7.94
CA HIS A 197 -22.15 -18.12 -6.58
C HIS A 197 -20.98 -18.20 -5.58
N SER A 198 -19.72 -18.34 -6.00
CA SER A 198 -18.59 -18.34 -5.05
C SER A 198 -18.28 -16.92 -4.56
N LYS A 199 -18.49 -16.70 -3.27
CA LYS A 199 -18.22 -15.43 -2.59
C LYS A 199 -16.72 -15.11 -2.53
N GLU A 200 -15.90 -16.14 -2.37
CA GLU A 200 -14.45 -16.04 -2.25
C GLU A 200 -13.84 -15.53 -3.56
N ILE A 201 -14.22 -16.12 -4.70
CA ILE A 201 -13.74 -15.68 -6.01
C ILE A 201 -14.16 -14.24 -6.27
N ARG A 202 -15.43 -13.91 -6.05
CA ARG A 202 -15.97 -12.54 -6.22
C ARG A 202 -15.22 -11.54 -5.34
N LEU A 203 -14.90 -11.89 -4.09
CA LEU A 203 -14.11 -11.03 -3.20
C LEU A 203 -12.70 -10.78 -3.74
N GLN A 204 -12.04 -11.79 -4.31
CA GLN A 204 -10.71 -11.61 -4.91
C GLN A 204 -10.79 -10.74 -6.17
N VAL A 205 -11.78 -10.94 -7.03
CA VAL A 205 -12.02 -10.06 -8.19
C VAL A 205 -12.19 -8.61 -7.72
N LEU A 206 -13.01 -8.38 -6.69
CA LEU A 206 -13.22 -7.05 -6.14
C LEU A 206 -11.92 -6.42 -5.60
N ARG A 207 -11.09 -7.19 -4.89
CA ARG A 207 -9.77 -6.71 -4.41
C ARG A 207 -8.86 -6.35 -5.58
N TYR A 208 -8.85 -7.15 -6.65
CA TYR A 208 -8.09 -6.85 -7.86
C TYR A 208 -8.57 -5.58 -8.55
N VAL A 209 -9.89 -5.38 -8.65
CA VAL A 209 -10.44 -4.13 -9.19
C VAL A 209 -9.97 -2.94 -8.37
N ALA A 210 -10.05 -3.00 -7.03
CA ALA A 210 -9.56 -1.94 -6.17
C ALA A 210 -8.06 -1.66 -6.39
N LEU A 211 -7.22 -2.69 -6.43
CA LEU A 211 -5.78 -2.55 -6.70
C LEU A 211 -5.51 -1.96 -8.10
N PHE A 212 -6.26 -2.40 -9.10
CA PHE A 212 -6.15 -1.88 -10.47
C PHE A 212 -6.52 -0.39 -10.54
N LEU A 213 -7.64 0.00 -9.92
CA LEU A 213 -8.07 1.40 -9.84
C LEU A 213 -7.03 2.27 -9.12
N ARG A 214 -6.46 1.77 -8.01
CA ARG A 214 -5.35 2.41 -7.33
C ARG A 214 -4.14 2.60 -8.25
N GLY A 215 -3.76 1.56 -8.99
CA GLY A 215 -2.66 1.63 -9.97
C GLY A 215 -2.89 2.68 -11.07
N ILE A 216 -4.13 2.86 -11.51
CA ILE A 216 -4.49 3.90 -12.50
C ILE A 216 -4.26 5.30 -11.93
N ARG A 217 -4.50 5.54 -10.63
CA ARG A 217 -4.25 6.87 -10.04
C ARG A 217 -2.79 7.30 -10.17
N GLY A 218 -1.86 6.35 -9.99
CA GLY A 218 -0.44 6.57 -10.20
C GLY A 218 -0.07 6.73 -11.69
N GLN A 219 -0.56 5.86 -12.56
CA GLN A 219 -0.21 5.88 -14.00
C GLN A 219 -0.91 6.99 -14.79
N LYS A 220 -2.04 7.51 -14.30
CA LYS A 220 -2.91 8.52 -14.93
C LYS A 220 -3.46 8.14 -16.32
N ALA A 221 -3.18 6.93 -16.80
CA ALA A 221 -3.67 6.45 -18.08
C ALA A 221 -3.87 4.92 -18.09
N THR A 222 -4.80 4.45 -18.91
CA THR A 222 -5.04 3.02 -19.15
C THR A 222 -5.67 2.78 -20.52
N SER A 223 -5.37 1.62 -21.12
CA SER A 223 -6.00 1.16 -22.36
C SER A 223 -7.34 0.44 -22.12
N ILE A 224 -7.74 0.27 -20.86
CA ILE A 224 -9.04 -0.28 -20.49
C ILE A 224 -10.10 0.81 -20.62
N LYS A 225 -11.28 0.51 -21.16
CA LYS A 225 -12.41 1.46 -21.18
C LYS A 225 -13.20 1.36 -19.87
N LEU A 226 -13.88 2.44 -19.45
CA LEU A 226 -14.67 2.38 -18.20
C LEU A 226 -15.78 1.33 -18.27
N ASN A 227 -16.46 1.20 -19.42
CA ASN A 227 -17.49 0.16 -19.62
C ASN A 227 -16.96 -1.26 -19.36
N HIS A 228 -15.66 -1.52 -19.54
CA HIS A 228 -15.07 -2.83 -19.22
C HIS A 228 -15.12 -3.12 -17.72
N LEU A 229 -14.84 -2.09 -16.91
CA LEU A 229 -14.88 -2.20 -15.47
C LEU A 229 -16.33 -2.31 -14.97
N ARG A 230 -17.26 -1.56 -15.59
CA ARG A 230 -18.70 -1.65 -15.28
C ARG A 230 -19.22 -3.07 -15.49
N ASP A 231 -18.96 -3.64 -16.65
CA ASP A 231 -19.41 -4.99 -17.00
C ASP A 231 -18.81 -6.06 -16.08
N LEU A 232 -17.55 -5.87 -15.67
CA LEU A 232 -16.88 -6.77 -14.72
C LEU A 232 -17.49 -6.69 -13.32
N ILE A 233 -17.81 -5.49 -12.84
CA ILE A 233 -18.42 -5.30 -11.52
C ILE A 233 -19.83 -5.91 -11.48
N SER A 234 -20.65 -5.64 -12.50
CA SER A 234 -22.01 -6.16 -12.61
C SER A 234 -22.03 -7.67 -12.85
N GLY A 235 -21.20 -8.18 -13.77
CA GLY A 235 -21.17 -9.59 -14.13
C GLY A 235 -20.72 -10.53 -13.01
N PHE A 236 -19.94 -10.03 -12.04
CA PHE A 236 -19.53 -10.77 -10.85
C PHE A 236 -20.31 -10.35 -9.59
N GLU A 237 -21.36 -9.54 -9.72
CA GLU A 237 -22.18 -9.04 -8.60
C GLU A 237 -21.32 -8.45 -7.46
N LEU A 238 -20.23 -7.75 -7.77
CA LEU A 238 -19.22 -7.39 -6.76
C LEU A 238 -19.74 -6.42 -5.69
N MET A 239 -20.84 -5.71 -5.99
CA MET A 239 -21.45 -4.73 -5.09
C MET A 239 -21.89 -5.32 -3.76
N GLU A 240 -22.31 -6.58 -3.73
CA GLU A 240 -22.70 -7.27 -2.48
C GLU A 240 -21.53 -7.43 -1.51
N LEU A 241 -20.30 -7.41 -2.02
CA LEU A 241 -19.07 -7.63 -1.26
C LEU A 241 -18.29 -6.35 -1.00
N LEU A 242 -18.73 -5.21 -1.53
CA LEU A 242 -18.01 -3.94 -1.45
C LEU A 242 -17.66 -3.54 -0.01
N ALA A 243 -18.59 -3.80 0.92
CA ALA A 243 -18.43 -3.53 2.34
C ALA A 243 -17.26 -4.28 3.01
N MET A 244 -16.73 -5.35 2.37
CA MET A 244 -15.57 -6.11 2.84
C MET A 244 -14.23 -5.47 2.44
N VAL A 245 -14.22 -4.62 1.41
CA VAL A 245 -13.00 -3.98 0.88
C VAL A 245 -12.94 -2.49 1.25
N GLU A 246 -14.09 -1.84 1.36
CA GLU A 246 -14.22 -0.42 1.73
C GLU A 246 -13.42 0.02 2.98
N PRO A 247 -13.30 -0.76 4.08
CA PRO A 247 -12.52 -0.33 5.24
C PRO A 247 -11.03 -0.08 4.94
N LEU A 248 -10.47 -0.82 3.98
CA LEU A 248 -9.06 -0.73 3.60
C LEU A 248 -8.86 0.16 2.36
N GLN A 249 -9.90 0.30 1.54
CA GLN A 249 -9.88 0.91 0.21
C GLN A 249 -11.09 1.83 0.00
N PRO A 250 -11.27 2.87 0.84
CA PRO A 250 -12.49 3.68 0.82
C PRO A 250 -12.65 4.48 -0.48
N PHE A 251 -11.55 5.01 -1.01
CA PHE A 251 -11.55 5.78 -2.26
C PHE A 251 -11.97 4.91 -3.45
N GLU A 252 -11.33 3.74 -3.58
CA GLU A 252 -11.66 2.77 -4.62
C GLU A 252 -13.08 2.23 -4.46
N ALA A 253 -13.58 2.05 -3.22
CA ALA A 253 -14.95 1.61 -3.01
C ALA A 253 -15.97 2.65 -3.48
N ALA A 254 -15.72 3.95 -3.26
CA ALA A 254 -16.53 5.01 -3.81
C ALA A 254 -16.48 5.04 -5.35
N TRP A 255 -15.30 4.81 -5.93
CA TRP A 255 -15.16 4.73 -7.39
C TRP A 255 -15.92 3.53 -7.97
N ILE A 256 -15.88 2.37 -7.32
CA ILE A 256 -16.62 1.17 -7.73
C ILE A 256 -18.14 1.41 -7.65
N ARG A 257 -18.64 2.12 -6.64
CA ARG A 257 -20.07 2.55 -6.58
C ARG A 257 -20.45 3.38 -7.80
N TRP A 258 -19.65 4.40 -8.13
CA TRP A 258 -19.90 5.24 -9.30
C TRP A 258 -19.83 4.46 -10.63
N LEU A 259 -18.95 3.46 -10.74
CA LEU A 259 -18.90 2.63 -11.95
C LEU A 259 -20.23 1.90 -12.19
N VAL A 260 -20.95 1.53 -11.13
CA VAL A 260 -22.25 0.84 -11.23
C VAL A 260 -23.40 1.81 -11.48
N ASP A 261 -23.40 2.97 -10.83
CA ASP A 261 -24.41 4.01 -11.00
C ASP A 261 -23.75 5.35 -11.40
N PRO A 262 -23.45 5.54 -12.70
CA PRO A 262 -22.69 6.71 -13.16
C PRO A 262 -23.53 7.99 -13.22
N GLU A 263 -24.86 7.89 -13.10
CA GLU A 263 -25.77 9.04 -13.07
C GLU A 263 -25.56 9.87 -11.80
N ASP A 264 -25.26 9.21 -10.68
CA ASP A 264 -24.81 9.88 -9.47
C ASP A 264 -23.28 10.10 -9.49
N GLY A 265 -22.89 11.16 -10.19
CA GLY A 265 -21.51 11.62 -10.23
C GLY A 265 -20.95 12.04 -8.86
N LYS A 266 -21.72 12.06 -7.76
CA LYS A 266 -21.25 12.46 -6.42
C LYS A 266 -21.39 11.33 -5.41
N GLN A 267 -20.27 10.73 -5.04
CA GLN A 267 -20.24 9.64 -4.07
C GLN A 267 -19.93 10.16 -2.68
N PHE A 268 -20.83 9.92 -1.72
CA PHE A 268 -20.58 10.25 -0.31
C PHE A 268 -19.28 9.59 0.17
N TYR A 269 -18.40 10.38 0.75
CA TYR A 269 -17.09 9.91 1.19
C TYR A 269 -16.93 10.00 2.70
N LYS A 270 -17.15 11.18 3.29
CA LYS A 270 -17.01 11.39 4.73
C LYS A 270 -18.04 12.40 5.24
N GLN A 271 -18.63 12.10 6.39
CA GLN A 271 -19.43 13.06 7.14
C GLN A 271 -18.53 14.07 7.85
N LEU A 272 -18.87 15.35 7.86
CA LEU A 272 -18.23 16.38 8.69
C LEU A 272 -19.29 17.15 9.52
N SER A 273 -18.86 18.05 10.39
CA SER A 273 -19.76 18.76 11.32
C SER A 273 -20.87 19.56 10.63
N ASN A 274 -20.49 20.41 9.67
CA ASN A 274 -21.40 21.36 9.01
C ASN A 274 -21.65 21.05 7.52
N LYS A 275 -20.86 20.14 6.95
CA LYS A 275 -20.88 19.75 5.54
C LYS A 275 -20.49 18.29 5.42
N ASP A 276 -20.72 17.68 4.28
CA ASP A 276 -20.28 16.33 3.97
C ASP A 276 -19.33 16.41 2.77
N ALA A 277 -18.28 15.58 2.80
CA ALA A 277 -17.32 15.46 1.71
C ALA A 277 -17.78 14.38 0.73
N TYR A 278 -17.75 14.71 -0.55
CA TYR A 278 -18.10 13.82 -1.66
C TYR A 278 -16.94 13.72 -2.63
N LEU A 279 -16.70 12.52 -3.15
CA LEU A 279 -15.89 12.32 -4.35
C LEU A 279 -16.77 12.54 -5.58
N VAL A 280 -16.23 13.22 -6.57
CA VAL A 280 -16.97 13.62 -7.76
C VAL A 280 -16.32 12.95 -8.97
N PHE A 281 -17.10 12.27 -9.80
CA PHE A 281 -16.64 11.54 -10.98
C PHE A 281 -17.36 12.07 -12.22
N ARG A 282 -16.62 12.56 -13.22
CA ARG A 282 -17.22 13.17 -14.43
C ARG A 282 -16.37 12.97 -15.68
N HIS A 283 -17.03 13.00 -16.83
CA HIS A 283 -16.36 12.97 -18.14
C HIS A 283 -15.99 14.38 -18.65
N LYS A 284 -16.79 15.40 -18.31
CA LYS A 284 -16.60 16.79 -18.78
C LYS A 284 -16.15 17.72 -17.64
N PRO A 285 -15.36 18.76 -17.93
CA PRO A 285 -15.06 19.82 -16.96
C PRO A 285 -16.34 20.50 -16.48
N ASP A 286 -16.40 20.86 -15.20
CA ASP A 286 -17.49 21.68 -14.64
C ASP A 286 -17.05 23.15 -14.56
N ALA A 287 -17.97 24.07 -14.89
CA ALA A 287 -17.74 25.50 -14.83
C ALA A 287 -18.37 26.16 -13.57
N GLY A 288 -19.08 25.39 -12.72
CA GLY A 288 -20.03 25.97 -11.75
C GLY A 288 -19.81 25.70 -10.25
N ALA A 289 -18.83 24.91 -9.81
CA ALA A 289 -18.67 24.57 -8.40
C ALA A 289 -17.22 24.72 -7.90
N SER A 290 -17.05 25.08 -6.62
CA SER A 290 -15.79 25.03 -5.87
C SER A 290 -15.37 23.56 -5.62
N GLU A 291 -15.10 22.83 -6.70
CA GLU A 291 -14.60 21.47 -6.69
C GLU A 291 -13.07 21.48 -6.59
N VAL A 292 -12.52 20.62 -5.74
CA VAL A 292 -11.09 20.39 -5.62
C VAL A 292 -10.71 19.33 -6.66
N PRO A 293 -9.96 19.66 -7.73
CA PRO A 293 -9.56 18.68 -8.73
C PRO A 293 -8.51 17.73 -8.12
N LEU A 294 -8.73 16.42 -8.24
CA LEU A 294 -7.81 15.41 -7.69
C LEU A 294 -7.05 14.67 -8.78
N TYR A 295 -7.77 14.11 -9.77
CA TYR A 295 -7.17 13.35 -10.86
C TYR A 295 -7.84 13.66 -12.19
N GLU A 296 -7.03 13.66 -13.25
CA GLU A 296 -7.47 13.54 -14.63
C GLU A 296 -6.83 12.27 -15.21
N LEU A 297 -7.68 11.31 -15.60
CA LEU A 297 -7.27 9.96 -15.97
C LEU A 297 -7.68 9.69 -17.41
N LEU A 298 -6.72 9.32 -18.26
CA LEU A 298 -6.96 8.95 -19.64
C LEU A 298 -7.31 7.45 -19.72
N PHE A 299 -8.58 7.15 -19.94
CA PHE A 299 -9.02 5.83 -20.38
C PHE A 299 -8.92 5.75 -21.92
N ASN A 300 -9.04 4.56 -22.49
CA ASN A 300 -8.75 4.30 -23.91
C ASN A 300 -9.36 5.32 -24.90
N ASP A 301 -10.63 5.68 -24.69
CA ASP A 301 -11.42 6.54 -25.56
C ASP A 301 -12.10 7.69 -24.81
N GLU A 302 -11.78 7.90 -23.53
CA GLU A 302 -12.43 8.88 -22.68
C GLU A 302 -11.53 9.39 -21.55
N ILE A 303 -11.79 10.60 -21.07
CA ILE A 303 -11.11 11.17 -19.91
C ILE A 303 -12.06 11.13 -18.72
N LEU A 304 -11.61 10.52 -17.62
CA LEU A 304 -12.29 10.56 -16.33
C LEU A 304 -11.63 11.61 -15.45
N ARG A 305 -12.43 12.55 -14.95
CA ARG A 305 -12.02 13.51 -13.93
C ARG A 305 -12.59 13.10 -12.59
N ILE A 306 -11.72 13.05 -11.59
CA ILE A 306 -12.08 12.79 -10.21
C ILE A 306 -11.76 14.04 -9.41
N GLY A 307 -12.75 14.55 -8.69
CA GLY A 307 -12.62 15.70 -7.80
C GLY A 307 -13.21 15.42 -6.43
N LYS A 308 -13.19 16.44 -5.58
CA LYS A 308 -13.80 16.44 -4.26
C LYS A 308 -14.61 17.71 -4.06
N CYS A 309 -15.83 17.58 -3.55
CA CYS A 309 -16.66 18.73 -3.20
C CYS A 309 -17.25 18.59 -1.80
N TYR A 310 -17.72 19.71 -1.27
CA TYR A 310 -18.34 19.77 0.05
C TYR A 310 -19.77 20.28 -0.07
N LEU A 311 -20.72 19.48 0.41
CA LEU A 311 -22.15 19.79 0.34
C LEU A 311 -22.73 19.96 1.74
N ALA A 312 -23.82 20.72 1.87
CA ALA A 312 -24.50 20.88 3.14
C ALA A 312 -25.06 19.52 3.63
N ARG A 313 -24.93 19.25 4.93
CA ARG A 313 -25.28 17.96 5.55
C ARG A 313 -26.75 17.54 5.36
N ASN A 314 -27.65 18.51 5.22
CA ASN A 314 -29.08 18.27 4.96
C ASN A 314 -29.36 17.71 3.55
N LEU A 315 -28.39 17.75 2.63
CA LEU A 315 -28.51 17.18 1.28
C LEU A 315 -28.18 15.68 1.23
N ARG A 316 -27.68 15.09 2.33
CA ARG A 316 -27.34 13.67 2.36
C ARG A 316 -28.58 12.79 2.26
N SER A 317 -28.60 11.90 1.27
CA SER A 317 -29.67 10.91 1.07
C SER A 317 -29.91 10.08 2.33
N GLY A 318 -31.14 10.08 2.83
CA GLY A 318 -31.52 9.30 4.01
C GLY A 318 -31.09 9.89 5.35
N HIS A 319 -30.64 11.15 5.41
CA HIS A 319 -30.32 11.86 6.65
C HIS A 319 -31.43 11.79 7.71
N ALA A 320 -32.69 11.76 7.28
CA ALA A 320 -33.88 11.67 8.13
C ALA A 320 -34.38 10.23 8.40
N ARG A 321 -33.63 9.17 8.02
CA ARG A 321 -34.08 7.78 8.26
C ARG A 321 -34.05 7.46 9.77
N PRO A 322 -35.18 7.12 10.41
CA PRO A 322 -35.25 6.91 11.87
C PRO A 322 -34.36 5.78 12.42
N GLY A 323 -33.88 4.86 11.57
CA GLY A 323 -33.07 3.71 11.96
C GLY A 323 -31.54 3.91 11.94
N SER A 324 -31.03 5.07 11.50
CA SER A 324 -29.58 5.32 11.45
C SER A 324 -29.11 6.19 12.61
N TYR A 325 -28.25 5.66 13.49
CA TYR A 325 -27.59 6.46 14.51
C TYR A 325 -26.54 7.39 13.88
N ASN A 326 -26.55 8.65 14.26
CA ASN A 326 -25.69 9.67 13.70
C ASN A 326 -24.66 10.12 14.75
N PHE A 327 -23.45 9.59 14.66
CA PHE A 327 -22.37 9.84 15.63
C PHE A 327 -21.91 11.31 15.69
N TYR A 328 -22.34 12.17 14.75
CA TYR A 328 -22.07 13.62 14.77
C TYR A 328 -23.20 14.46 15.40
N ASN A 329 -24.33 13.87 15.79
CA ASN A 329 -25.47 14.66 16.28
C ASN A 329 -25.20 15.37 17.61
N ARG A 330 -24.25 14.87 18.41
CA ARG A 330 -23.90 15.48 19.69
C ARG A 330 -22.80 16.51 19.46
N PRO A 331 -22.99 17.78 19.87
CA PRO A 331 -21.89 18.74 19.92
C PRO A 331 -20.88 18.33 21.00
N ILE A 332 -19.62 18.73 20.83
CA ILE A 332 -18.60 18.48 21.85
C ILE A 332 -18.88 19.38 23.07
N ARG A 333 -18.97 18.76 24.24
CA ARG A 333 -19.26 19.40 25.53
C ARG A 333 -18.44 18.72 26.64
N PRO A 334 -18.36 19.27 27.86
CA PRO A 334 -17.62 18.63 28.97
C PRO A 334 -18.04 17.16 29.26
N SER A 335 -19.29 16.79 28.97
CA SER A 335 -19.79 15.42 29.09
C SER A 335 -19.35 14.47 27.96
N SER A 336 -18.65 14.96 26.94
CA SER A 336 -18.26 14.19 25.76
C SER A 336 -17.15 13.20 26.07
N THR A 337 -17.23 12.01 25.46
CA THR A 337 -16.16 11.02 25.53
C THR A 337 -15.14 11.29 24.43
N ILE A 338 -13.88 11.52 24.80
CA ILE A 338 -12.78 11.83 23.86
C ILE A 338 -11.69 10.77 23.99
N LEU A 339 -11.23 10.24 22.86
CA LEU A 339 -10.12 9.28 22.81
C LEU A 339 -8.88 9.93 22.20
N PHE A 340 -7.76 9.86 22.90
CA PHE A 340 -6.43 10.24 22.44
C PHE A 340 -5.58 8.98 22.29
N PHE A 341 -4.71 8.90 21.28
CA PHE A 341 -3.68 7.86 21.22
C PHE A 341 -2.55 8.17 20.24
N ASP A 342 -1.36 7.65 20.53
CA ASP A 342 -0.20 7.62 19.63
C ASP A 342 -0.05 6.21 18.99
N ARG A 343 1.15 5.61 19.08
CA ARG A 343 1.35 4.22 18.68
C ARG A 343 0.93 3.30 19.84
N PRO A 344 0.37 2.11 19.57
CA PRO A 344 -0.04 1.18 20.60
C PRO A 344 1.06 0.84 21.62
N HIS A 345 2.32 0.78 21.20
CA HIS A 345 3.46 0.37 22.03
C HIS A 345 4.43 1.50 22.38
N GLN A 346 4.11 2.75 22.02
CA GLN A 346 5.01 3.89 22.22
C GLN A 346 4.20 5.20 22.26
N ALA A 347 4.34 5.94 23.34
CA ALA A 347 3.79 7.29 23.49
C ALA A 347 4.85 8.34 23.07
N ASP A 348 4.92 9.48 23.74
CA ASP A 348 5.87 10.58 23.49
C ASP A 348 5.79 11.15 22.07
N ASP A 349 4.57 11.20 21.53
CA ASP A 349 4.28 11.83 20.25
C ASP A 349 3.12 12.85 20.42
N ASN A 350 2.59 13.39 19.33
CA ASN A 350 1.70 14.54 19.38
C ASN A 350 0.45 14.36 20.25
N ALA A 351 -0.12 13.16 20.34
CA ALA A 351 -1.33 12.93 21.14
C ALA A 351 -1.03 12.97 22.64
N GLU A 352 0.12 12.45 23.10
CA GLU A 352 0.52 12.56 24.51
C GLU A 352 0.60 14.03 24.94
N HIS A 353 1.33 14.85 24.18
CA HIS A 353 1.51 16.26 24.50
C HIS A 353 0.19 17.04 24.47
N LEU A 354 -0.66 16.78 23.47
CA LEU A 354 -1.95 17.44 23.39
C LEU A 354 -2.90 16.99 24.51
N TYR A 355 -2.87 15.72 24.90
CA TYR A 355 -3.66 15.20 26.02
C TYR A 355 -3.26 15.87 27.35
N GLU A 356 -1.95 15.96 27.62
CA GLU A 356 -1.40 16.62 28.81
C GLU A 356 -1.81 18.10 28.85
N TYR A 357 -1.68 18.82 27.72
CA TYR A 357 -2.15 20.20 27.61
C TYR A 357 -3.66 20.34 27.84
N PHE A 358 -4.45 19.47 27.19
CA PHE A 358 -5.90 19.51 27.20
C PHE A 358 -6.45 19.26 28.61
N THR A 359 -6.03 18.18 29.27
CA THR A 359 -6.53 17.81 30.60
C THR A 359 -6.13 18.83 31.68
N ALA A 360 -4.98 19.49 31.54
CA ALA A 360 -4.57 20.54 32.47
C ALA A 360 -5.41 21.82 32.37
N ARG A 361 -5.91 22.17 31.17
CA ARG A 361 -6.67 23.43 30.92
C ARG A 361 -8.17 23.25 30.81
N HIS A 362 -8.62 22.03 30.53
CA HIS A 362 -10.02 21.65 30.38
C HIS A 362 -10.42 20.52 31.34
N PRO A 363 -10.22 20.70 32.67
CA PRO A 363 -10.52 19.66 33.67
C PRO A 363 -12.00 19.27 33.71
N GLU A 364 -12.90 20.10 33.15
CA GLU A 364 -14.31 19.80 33.00
C GLU A 364 -14.59 18.60 32.06
N PHE A 365 -13.66 18.25 31.16
CA PHE A 365 -13.77 17.09 30.26
C PHE A 365 -13.27 15.81 30.94
N THR A 366 -14.02 15.33 31.93
CA THR A 366 -13.65 14.17 32.75
C THR A 366 -13.62 12.83 32.02
N HIS A 367 -14.17 12.77 30.80
CA HIS A 367 -14.22 11.55 29.96
C HIS A 367 -13.21 11.58 28.80
N ALA A 368 -12.05 12.20 29.02
CA ALA A 368 -10.90 12.11 28.11
C ALA A 368 -10.02 10.91 28.50
N TYR A 369 -9.81 10.00 27.56
CA TYR A 369 -9.01 8.79 27.76
C TYR A 369 -7.81 8.77 26.82
N PHE A 370 -6.69 8.25 27.30
CA PHE A 370 -5.50 8.00 26.49
C PHE A 370 -5.35 6.50 26.24
N ALA A 371 -5.50 6.06 24.98
CA ALA A 371 -5.45 4.66 24.61
C ALA A 371 -4.03 4.21 24.27
N ILE A 372 -3.53 3.21 25.00
CA ILE A 372 -2.19 2.64 24.81
C ILE A 372 -2.22 1.15 25.21
N ASN A 373 -1.27 0.35 24.72
CA ASN A 373 -1.17 -1.05 25.12
C ASN A 373 -0.60 -1.14 26.55
N PRO A 374 -1.18 -1.94 27.46
CA PRO A 374 -0.64 -2.18 28.81
C PRO A 374 0.78 -2.72 28.86
N LYS A 375 1.26 -3.32 27.77
CA LYS A 375 2.64 -3.80 27.62
C LYS A 375 3.62 -2.73 27.11
N SER A 376 3.15 -1.51 26.86
CA SER A 376 4.02 -0.40 26.47
C SER A 376 4.95 -0.04 27.63
N PRO A 377 6.26 0.22 27.37
CA PRO A 377 7.16 0.72 28.41
C PRO A 377 6.69 2.06 28.99
N ASP A 378 5.89 2.83 28.24
CA ASP A 378 5.35 4.12 28.69
C ASP A 378 4.17 4.02 29.66
N TRP A 379 3.54 2.85 29.82
CA TRP A 379 2.30 2.72 30.61
C TRP A 379 2.47 3.26 32.04
N ALA A 380 3.48 2.78 32.76
CA ALA A 380 3.72 3.16 34.15
C ALA A 380 4.03 4.66 34.29
N ARG A 381 4.76 5.24 33.32
CA ARG A 381 5.09 6.68 33.28
C ARG A 381 3.84 7.53 33.10
N LEU A 382 2.95 7.14 32.18
CA LEU A 382 1.71 7.87 31.92
C LEU A 382 0.70 7.75 33.07
N GLU A 383 0.59 6.56 33.66
CA GLU A 383 -0.25 6.33 34.83
C GLU A 383 0.22 7.20 36.01
N ALA A 384 1.53 7.27 36.25
CA ALA A 384 2.12 8.14 37.28
C ALA A 384 1.89 9.64 37.01
N LYS A 385 1.80 10.05 35.74
CA LYS A 385 1.39 11.41 35.34
C LYS A 385 -0.11 11.69 35.53
N GLY A 386 -0.91 10.69 35.92
CA GLY A 386 -2.36 10.83 36.11
C GLY A 386 -3.17 10.71 34.83
N PHE A 387 -2.61 10.12 33.76
CA PHE A 387 -3.37 9.89 32.53
C PHE A 387 -4.48 8.88 32.78
N ASN A 388 -5.67 9.15 32.24
CA ASN A 388 -6.79 8.21 32.25
C ASN A 388 -6.60 7.17 31.14
N LEU A 389 -5.87 6.10 31.44
CA LEU A 389 -5.45 5.10 30.45
C LEU A 389 -6.56 4.11 30.09
N ILE A 390 -6.61 3.73 28.81
CA ILE A 390 -7.43 2.63 28.31
C ILE A 390 -6.62 1.69 27.42
N SER A 391 -6.86 0.38 27.52
CA SER A 391 -6.14 -0.61 26.74
C SER A 391 -6.59 -0.60 25.27
N ILE A 392 -5.74 -0.11 24.37
CA ILE A 392 -6.04 0.05 22.94
C ILE A 392 -6.37 -1.30 22.26
N PHE A 393 -7.31 -1.29 21.31
CA PHE A 393 -7.78 -2.47 20.56
C PHE A 393 -8.40 -3.61 21.38
N THR A 394 -8.72 -3.37 22.65
CA THR A 394 -9.53 -4.29 23.45
C THR A 394 -11.02 -4.04 23.27
N LYS A 395 -11.85 -4.95 23.79
CA LYS A 395 -13.30 -4.75 23.84
C LYS A 395 -13.67 -3.41 24.49
N ASP A 396 -13.02 -3.04 25.58
CA ASP A 396 -13.29 -1.77 26.27
C ASP A 396 -12.98 -0.56 25.39
N PHE A 397 -11.83 -0.56 24.70
CA PHE A 397 -11.52 0.46 23.71
C PHE A 397 -12.58 0.57 22.61
N TYR A 398 -13.04 -0.55 22.06
CA TYR A 398 -14.07 -0.53 21.01
C TYR A 398 -15.44 -0.06 21.52
N GLU A 399 -15.82 -0.42 22.75
CA GLU A 399 -17.04 0.11 23.38
C GLU A 399 -16.91 1.61 23.67
N LYS A 400 -15.75 2.10 24.13
CA LYS A 400 -15.49 3.55 24.25
C LYS A 400 -15.48 4.25 22.90
N PHE A 401 -14.87 3.65 21.88
CA PHE A 401 -14.90 4.17 20.52
C PHE A 401 -16.33 4.28 20.01
N LEU A 402 -17.22 3.33 20.30
CA LEU A 402 -18.62 3.41 19.90
C LEU A 402 -19.31 4.68 20.42
N ILE A 403 -19.09 5.00 21.70
CA ILE A 403 -19.75 6.12 22.38
C ILE A 403 -18.98 7.44 22.30
N SER A 404 -17.74 7.45 21.78
CA SER A 404 -16.92 8.66 21.71
C SER A 404 -17.56 9.73 20.83
N ASP A 405 -17.43 11.00 21.21
CA ASP A 405 -17.87 12.12 20.37
C ASP A 405 -16.73 12.61 19.47
N LEU A 406 -15.48 12.27 19.83
CA LEU A 406 -14.26 12.71 19.18
C LEU A 406 -13.11 11.72 19.39
N VAL A 407 -12.29 11.57 18.35
CA VAL A 407 -11.02 10.84 18.40
C VAL A 407 -9.89 11.75 17.91
N VAL A 408 -8.76 11.69 18.61
CA VAL A 408 -7.57 12.51 18.35
C VAL A 408 -6.35 11.59 18.32
N SER A 409 -5.56 11.62 17.25
CA SER A 409 -4.40 10.73 17.17
C SER A 409 -3.30 11.20 16.24
N SER A 410 -2.06 10.84 16.57
CA SER A 410 -0.88 10.94 15.72
C SER A 410 -0.80 9.84 14.65
N GLN A 411 -1.61 8.78 14.78
CA GLN A 411 -1.63 7.62 13.88
C GLN A 411 -3.04 7.36 13.32
N ILE A 412 -3.12 6.83 12.10
CA ILE A 412 -4.41 6.43 11.49
C ILE A 412 -4.46 4.91 11.37
N TYR A 413 -5.31 4.30 12.20
CA TYR A 413 -5.67 2.88 12.09
C TYR A 413 -7.04 2.70 11.46
N SER A 414 -7.27 1.55 10.82
CA SER A 414 -8.60 1.18 10.31
C SER A 414 -9.48 0.70 11.47
N ILE A 415 -10.08 1.64 12.21
CA ILE A 415 -10.95 1.35 13.35
C ILE A 415 -12.41 1.33 12.89
N ARG A 416 -13.09 0.21 13.12
CA ARG A 416 -14.53 0.04 12.88
C ARG A 416 -15.15 -0.81 13.98
N TYR A 417 -16.29 -0.37 14.50
CA TYR A 417 -17.04 -1.14 15.48
C TYR A 417 -18.54 -0.82 15.42
N ARG A 418 -19.38 -1.85 15.31
CA ARG A 418 -20.86 -1.75 15.27
C ARG A 418 -21.40 -0.60 14.39
N GLY A 419 -20.85 -0.47 13.18
CA GLY A 419 -21.27 0.54 12.20
C GLY A 419 -20.61 1.92 12.34
N LYS A 420 -19.83 2.15 13.40
CA LYS A 420 -18.99 3.35 13.56
C LYS A 420 -17.62 3.15 12.93
N SER A 421 -17.10 4.18 12.27
CA SER A 421 -15.75 4.28 11.71
C SER A 421 -15.33 5.75 11.60
N PHE A 422 -14.12 6.05 11.11
CA PHE A 422 -13.74 7.45 10.84
C PHE A 422 -14.50 8.11 9.67
N ALA A 423 -15.21 7.35 8.82
CA ALA A 423 -16.07 7.94 7.80
C ALA A 423 -17.27 8.70 8.39
N ASN A 424 -17.70 8.30 9.59
CA ASN A 424 -18.86 8.85 10.29
C ASN A 424 -18.55 9.23 11.74
N SER A 425 -17.29 9.49 12.09
CA SER A 425 -16.88 10.00 13.41
C SER A 425 -15.92 11.18 13.27
N ARG A 426 -15.99 12.13 14.22
CA ARG A 426 -15.04 13.22 14.34
C ARG A 426 -13.65 12.69 14.63
N PHE A 427 -12.71 12.98 13.74
CA PHE A 427 -11.33 12.54 13.87
C PHE A 427 -10.35 13.68 13.57
N VAL A 428 -9.54 14.03 14.57
CA VAL A 428 -8.45 14.99 14.47
C VAL A 428 -7.15 14.19 14.30
N TYR A 429 -6.54 14.31 13.13
CA TYR A 429 -5.26 13.70 12.83
C TYR A 429 -4.12 14.69 13.09
N LEU A 430 -3.30 14.37 14.09
CA LEU A 430 -2.17 15.19 14.54
C LEU A 430 -0.88 14.92 13.75
N GLN A 431 -0.86 13.85 12.94
CA GLN A 431 0.34 13.32 12.30
C GLN A 431 1.41 12.80 13.27
N HIS A 432 2.26 11.90 12.76
CA HIS A 432 3.48 11.44 13.44
C HIS A 432 4.73 11.86 12.65
N GLY A 433 4.63 11.78 11.32
CA GLY A 433 5.64 12.19 10.37
C GLY A 433 5.05 13.24 9.42
N ILE A 434 5.88 14.23 9.12
CA ILE A 434 5.50 15.42 8.36
C ILE A 434 5.59 15.10 6.86
N GLN A 435 4.66 15.61 6.07
CA GLN A 435 4.56 15.29 4.64
C GLN A 435 5.62 16.04 3.82
N LEU A 436 6.88 15.61 3.93
CA LEU A 436 7.99 16.09 3.10
C LEU A 436 7.99 15.50 1.69
N ASN A 437 7.35 14.35 1.50
CA ASN A 437 7.24 13.61 0.24
C ASN A 437 5.80 13.65 -0.29
N ASP A 438 5.59 13.29 -1.55
CA ASP A 438 4.23 13.20 -2.10
C ASP A 438 3.52 11.97 -1.54
N MET A 439 2.44 12.25 -0.81
CA MET A 439 1.59 11.26 -0.14
C MET A 439 0.11 11.52 -0.47
N SER A 440 -0.17 12.17 -1.61
CA SER A 440 -1.51 12.60 -2.02
C SER A 440 -2.49 11.43 -2.03
N ASP A 441 -2.09 10.31 -2.62
CA ASP A 441 -2.88 9.09 -2.69
C ASP A 441 -3.21 8.51 -1.31
N TRP A 442 -2.23 8.56 -0.38
CA TRP A 442 -2.43 8.12 0.99
C TRP A 442 -3.41 9.03 1.72
N VAL A 443 -3.21 10.36 1.66
CA VAL A 443 -4.09 11.35 2.28
C VAL A 443 -5.53 11.17 1.80
N LEU A 444 -5.72 11.08 0.49
CA LEU A 444 -7.05 10.93 -0.12
C LEU A 444 -7.71 9.60 0.26
N SER A 445 -6.95 8.56 0.62
CA SER A 445 -7.46 7.28 1.09
C SER A 445 -7.85 7.25 2.57
N LYS A 446 -7.68 8.34 3.32
CA LYS A 446 -7.99 8.42 4.76
C LYS A 446 -9.16 9.34 5.05
N TYR A 447 -9.76 9.10 6.21
CA TYR A 447 -10.85 9.90 6.73
C TYR A 447 -10.35 10.72 7.91
N PHE A 448 -10.56 12.04 7.89
CA PHE A 448 -10.24 12.97 8.97
C PHE A 448 -11.07 14.24 8.84
N ASP A 449 -11.41 14.86 9.97
CA ASP A 449 -12.10 16.15 10.04
C ASP A 449 -11.10 17.30 10.13
N VAL A 450 -9.95 17.02 10.75
CA VAL A 450 -8.82 17.93 10.86
C VAL A 450 -7.55 17.18 10.53
N PHE A 451 -6.73 17.75 9.67
CA PHE A 451 -5.37 17.34 9.39
C PHE A 451 -4.46 18.47 9.83
N VAL A 452 -3.71 18.26 10.92
CA VAL A 452 -2.75 19.23 11.41
C VAL A 452 -1.56 19.29 10.45
N ALA A 453 -1.20 20.50 10.03
CA ALA A 453 -0.03 20.78 9.21
C ALA A 453 0.98 21.62 9.99
N THR A 454 2.24 21.49 9.59
CA THR A 454 3.42 21.98 10.33
C THR A 454 3.89 23.37 9.90
N GLY A 455 3.22 23.99 8.94
CA GLY A 455 3.58 25.31 8.43
C GLY A 455 3.04 25.54 7.03
N ARG A 456 3.41 26.68 6.44
CA ARG A 456 2.89 27.12 5.13
C ARG A 456 3.12 26.10 4.02
N ILE A 457 4.32 25.55 3.89
CA ILE A 457 4.68 24.67 2.77
C ILE A 457 3.85 23.37 2.76
N GLU A 458 3.61 22.78 3.92
CA GLU A 458 2.72 21.61 4.04
C GLU A 458 1.26 22.01 3.90
N THR A 459 0.86 23.14 4.48
CA THR A 459 -0.53 23.64 4.41
C THR A 459 -0.96 23.91 2.97
N GLU A 460 -0.12 24.57 2.16
CA GLU A 460 -0.39 24.85 0.75
C GLU A 460 -0.54 23.56 -0.06
N TYR A 461 0.27 22.54 0.23
CA TYR A 461 0.17 21.23 -0.40
C TYR A 461 -1.12 20.50 0.02
N MET A 462 -1.40 20.42 1.33
CA MET A 462 -2.58 19.72 1.86
C MET A 462 -3.88 20.41 1.46
N SER A 463 -3.90 21.74 1.36
CA SER A 463 -5.08 22.52 0.95
C SER A 463 -5.47 22.27 -0.51
N LYS A 464 -4.57 21.76 -1.36
CA LYS A 464 -4.91 21.31 -2.73
C LYS A 464 -5.73 20.02 -2.74
N LEU A 465 -5.76 19.27 -1.64
CA LEU A 465 -6.45 17.98 -1.52
C LEU A 465 -7.61 18.02 -0.51
N ALA A 466 -7.43 18.76 0.58
CA ALA A 466 -8.32 18.81 1.72
C ALA A 466 -8.39 20.23 2.34
N PRO A 467 -8.87 21.24 1.60
CA PRO A 467 -8.85 22.64 2.04
C PRO A 467 -9.70 22.92 3.28
N VAL A 468 -10.74 22.12 3.54
CA VAL A 468 -11.63 22.32 4.68
C VAL A 468 -11.07 21.67 5.94
N GLU A 469 -10.32 20.58 5.78
CA GLU A 469 -9.81 19.76 6.86
C GLU A 469 -8.41 20.21 7.31
N THR A 470 -7.64 20.89 6.45
CA THR A 470 -6.26 21.29 6.77
C THR A 470 -6.22 22.41 7.81
N LEU A 471 -5.44 22.24 8.88
CA LEU A 471 -5.19 23.22 9.92
C LEU A 471 -3.68 23.52 10.01
N ASN A 472 -3.28 24.75 9.67
CA ASN A 472 -1.92 25.21 9.93
C ASN A 472 -1.77 25.62 11.39
N SER A 473 -1.31 24.73 12.26
CA SER A 473 -1.10 25.02 13.69
C SER A 473 0.30 24.72 14.19
N GLY A 474 1.09 23.93 13.46
CA GLY A 474 2.24 23.25 14.05
C GLY A 474 1.81 21.98 14.81
N LEU A 475 2.78 21.19 15.23
CA LEU A 475 2.56 19.92 15.93
C LEU A 475 2.57 20.13 17.46
N PRO A 476 1.68 19.46 18.23
CA PRO A 476 1.68 19.55 19.69
C PRO A 476 3.04 19.38 20.36
N ARG A 477 3.87 18.46 19.87
CA ARG A 477 5.20 18.20 20.43
C ARG A 477 6.18 19.39 20.26
N TYR A 478 5.95 20.29 19.30
CA TYR A 478 6.81 21.44 19.04
C TYR A 478 6.75 22.48 20.14
N GLU A 479 5.56 22.72 20.70
CA GLU A 479 5.40 23.63 21.83
C GLU A 479 6.12 23.11 23.08
N SER A 480 6.15 21.79 23.28
CA SER A 480 6.91 21.13 24.34
C SER A 480 8.41 21.13 24.06
N LEU A 481 8.83 20.96 22.81
CA LEU A 481 10.23 20.96 22.39
C LEU A 481 10.88 22.34 22.59
N ALA A 482 10.15 23.42 22.27
CA ALA A 482 10.65 24.80 22.41
C ALA A 482 10.93 25.22 23.87
N ARG A 483 10.33 24.55 24.85
CA ARG A 483 10.50 24.83 26.29
C ARG A 483 11.75 24.18 26.90
N ASP A 484 12.25 23.11 26.31
CA ASP A 484 13.28 22.23 26.90
C ASP A 484 14.68 22.45 26.32
N ILE A 485 14.97 23.64 25.79
CA ILE A 485 16.29 23.97 25.25
C ILE A 485 17.27 24.15 26.42
N GLN A 486 17.91 23.06 26.84
CA GLN A 486 19.06 23.08 27.75
C GLN A 486 20.35 22.94 26.95
N GLY A 487 21.37 23.72 27.33
CA GLY A 487 22.66 23.72 26.66
C GLY A 487 23.45 22.45 26.96
N GLN A 488 23.54 21.55 25.98
CA GLN A 488 24.56 20.50 25.93
C GLN A 488 25.34 20.62 24.60
N GLN A 489 26.61 20.23 24.64
CA GLN A 489 27.58 20.39 23.55
C GLN A 489 27.78 19.05 22.82
N HIS A 490 26.69 18.45 22.35
CA HIS A 490 26.73 17.16 21.68
C HIS A 490 26.25 17.25 20.23
N LEU A 491 26.79 16.40 19.36
CA LEU A 491 26.34 16.26 17.99
C LEU A 491 25.31 15.13 17.93
N LEU A 492 24.36 15.19 17.01
CA LEU A 492 23.34 14.16 16.84
C LEU A 492 23.33 13.68 15.39
N PHE A 493 23.42 12.38 15.18
CA PHE A 493 23.21 11.74 13.89
C PHE A 493 21.94 10.89 13.89
N MET A 494 21.02 11.15 12.96
CA MET A 494 19.74 10.46 12.83
C MET A 494 19.50 9.98 11.39
N PRO A 495 20.09 8.85 10.97
CA PRO A 495 19.84 8.30 9.64
C PRO A 495 18.43 7.69 9.54
N THR A 496 17.76 7.89 8.40
CA THR A 496 16.50 7.19 8.07
C THR A 496 16.75 5.74 7.68
N TRP A 497 15.68 4.93 7.66
CA TRP A 497 15.74 3.55 7.18
C TRP A 497 15.54 3.47 5.67
N ARG A 498 16.02 2.39 5.06
CA ARG A 498 15.77 2.08 3.64
C ARG A 498 14.75 0.95 3.53
N PHE A 499 13.70 1.16 2.74
CA PHE A 499 12.58 0.23 2.62
C PHE A 499 13.02 -1.15 2.10
N ASN A 500 13.80 -1.15 1.01
CA ASN A 500 14.42 -2.34 0.40
C ASN A 500 15.29 -3.16 1.38
N LEU A 501 15.91 -2.52 2.38
CA LEU A 501 16.77 -3.20 3.35
C LEU A 501 16.04 -3.76 4.57
N HIS A 502 14.79 -3.37 4.83
CA HIS A 502 14.08 -3.76 6.05
C HIS A 502 13.95 -5.28 6.22
N GLN A 503 13.68 -5.99 5.12
CA GLN A 503 13.52 -7.46 5.10
C GLN A 503 14.77 -8.21 4.64
N SER A 504 15.89 -7.51 4.40
CA SER A 504 17.14 -8.15 3.98
C SER A 504 17.78 -9.01 5.07
N SER A 505 18.64 -9.97 4.73
CA SER A 505 19.47 -10.64 5.75
C SER A 505 20.51 -9.68 6.34
N THR A 506 21.11 -10.03 7.48
CA THR A 506 22.18 -9.21 8.08
C THR A 506 23.38 -9.11 7.14
N GLU A 507 23.74 -10.20 6.45
CA GLU A 507 24.85 -10.27 5.51
C GLU A 507 24.63 -9.34 4.31
N HIS A 508 23.41 -9.28 3.77
CA HIS A 508 23.10 -8.36 2.68
C HIS A 508 23.12 -6.89 3.15
N PHE A 509 22.66 -6.64 4.37
CA PHE A 509 22.66 -5.29 4.94
C PHE A 509 24.07 -4.73 5.14
N VAL A 510 25.01 -5.52 5.67
CA VAL A 510 26.40 -5.05 5.87
C VAL A 510 27.17 -4.83 4.56
N GLN A 511 26.67 -5.35 3.44
CA GLN A 511 27.19 -5.11 2.09
C GLN A 511 26.52 -3.93 1.39
N SER A 512 25.49 -3.33 1.99
CA SER A 512 24.73 -2.24 1.37
C SER A 512 25.51 -0.93 1.41
N GLY A 513 25.30 -0.08 0.40
CA GLY A 513 25.83 1.29 0.40
C GLY A 513 25.36 2.11 1.62
N TYR A 514 24.15 1.84 2.10
CA TYR A 514 23.60 2.43 3.33
C TYR A 514 24.47 2.11 4.56
N PHE A 515 24.79 0.83 4.78
CA PHE A 515 25.64 0.43 5.90
C PHE A 515 27.03 1.06 5.78
N HIS A 516 27.64 0.98 4.59
CA HIS A 516 28.98 1.52 4.37
C HIS A 516 29.06 3.03 4.59
N ALA A 517 28.08 3.81 4.12
CA ALA A 517 28.06 5.26 4.31
C ALA A 517 27.99 5.65 5.78
N ILE A 518 27.11 4.99 6.55
CA ILE A 518 26.97 5.22 8.00
C ILE A 518 28.22 4.76 8.73
N ASP A 519 28.65 3.52 8.55
CA ASP A 519 29.79 2.95 9.28
C ASP A 519 31.10 3.70 8.97
N THR A 520 31.25 4.23 7.75
CA THR A 520 32.38 5.10 7.40
C THR A 520 32.34 6.43 8.15
N LEU A 521 31.16 7.04 8.32
CA LEU A 521 31.01 8.25 9.13
C LEU A 521 31.33 8.00 10.60
N LEU A 522 30.79 6.92 11.18
CA LEU A 522 31.00 6.57 12.59
C LEU A 522 32.44 6.18 12.92
N SER A 523 33.24 5.84 11.90
CA SER A 523 34.64 5.43 12.07
C SER A 523 35.66 6.40 11.47
N ASP A 524 35.24 7.60 11.01
CA ASP A 524 36.16 8.57 10.40
C ASP A 524 37.15 9.13 11.44
N PRO A 525 38.48 8.93 11.28
CA PRO A 525 39.46 9.37 12.26
C PRO A 525 39.51 10.89 12.47
N ARG A 526 39.11 11.69 11.47
CA ARG A 526 39.08 13.15 11.58
C ARG A 526 37.93 13.59 12.48
N LEU A 527 36.77 12.96 12.34
CA LEU A 527 35.60 13.22 13.19
C LEU A 527 35.86 12.78 14.63
N ILE A 528 36.40 11.58 14.84
CA ILE A 528 36.71 11.07 16.18
C ILE A 528 37.68 12.00 16.90
N ARG A 529 38.79 12.38 16.24
CA ARG A 529 39.77 13.31 16.81
C ARG A 529 39.18 14.67 17.16
N PHE A 530 38.34 15.22 16.29
CA PHE A 530 37.64 16.47 16.58
C PHE A 530 36.77 16.36 17.84
N LEU A 531 36.01 15.26 18.01
CA LEU A 531 35.19 15.04 19.20
C LEU A 531 36.04 14.87 20.47
N GLU A 532 37.22 14.25 20.37
CA GLU A 532 38.18 14.14 21.47
C GLU A 532 38.77 15.50 21.85
N ASP A 533 39.26 16.25 20.86
CA ASP A 533 39.92 17.55 21.04
C ASP A 533 38.96 18.63 21.59
N THR A 534 37.66 18.51 21.29
CA THR A 534 36.61 19.44 21.74
C THR A 534 35.80 18.96 22.94
N ASP A 535 36.13 17.77 23.48
CA ASP A 535 35.39 17.09 24.54
C ASP A 535 33.89 16.91 24.27
N ARG A 536 33.53 16.61 23.01
CA ARG A 536 32.15 16.42 22.56
C ARG A 536 31.83 14.94 22.38
N ILE A 537 30.54 14.65 22.26
CA ILE A 537 30.03 13.31 21.96
C ILE A 537 29.07 13.44 20.78
N MET A 538 29.18 12.52 19.81
CA MET A 538 28.18 12.34 18.78
C MET A 538 27.23 11.21 19.18
N HIS A 539 25.98 11.55 19.45
CA HIS A 539 24.91 10.60 19.68
C HIS A 539 24.34 10.12 18.35
N VAL A 540 24.17 8.81 18.21
CA VAL A 540 23.57 8.19 17.02
C VAL A 540 22.20 7.63 17.40
N LYS A 541 21.12 8.25 16.90
CA LYS A 541 19.75 7.78 17.10
C LYS A 541 19.28 7.02 15.86
N LEU A 542 19.34 5.70 15.94
CA LEU A 542 18.90 4.83 14.85
C LEU A 542 17.38 4.73 14.79
N HIS A 543 16.83 4.64 13.58
CA HIS A 543 15.41 4.33 13.39
C HIS A 543 15.07 2.94 14.00
N PRO A 544 13.88 2.73 14.59
CA PRO A 544 13.48 1.44 15.16
C PRO A 544 13.60 0.22 14.23
N ASN A 545 13.48 0.44 12.91
CA ASN A 545 13.67 -0.59 11.89
C ASN A 545 15.14 -1.00 11.68
N VAL A 546 16.10 -0.16 12.10
CA VAL A 546 17.54 -0.38 11.99
C VAL A 546 18.14 -0.78 13.35
N GLU A 547 17.50 -0.38 14.46
CA GLU A 547 17.87 -0.69 15.86
C GLU A 547 18.27 -2.16 16.08
N LYS A 548 17.55 -3.11 15.51
CA LYS A 548 17.86 -4.56 15.65
C LYS A 548 19.24 -4.94 15.10
N ARG A 549 19.81 -4.12 14.21
CA ARG A 549 21.13 -4.30 13.58
C ARG A 549 22.16 -3.30 14.12
N ALA A 550 21.85 -2.57 15.20
CA ALA A 550 22.76 -1.60 15.79
C ALA A 550 24.14 -2.19 16.09
N GLY A 551 24.20 -3.44 16.56
CA GLY A 551 25.46 -4.14 16.85
C GLY A 551 26.37 -4.44 15.65
N GLN A 552 25.93 -4.15 14.42
CA GLN A 552 26.77 -4.25 13.23
C GLN A 552 27.61 -2.98 12.99
N PHE A 553 27.21 -1.84 13.53
CA PHE A 553 27.91 -0.57 13.38
C PHE A 553 29.06 -0.44 14.38
N ARG A 554 30.13 0.25 13.97
CA ARG A 554 31.26 0.57 14.85
C ARG A 554 30.99 1.86 15.63
N PHE A 555 30.76 1.71 16.93
CA PHE A 555 30.70 2.82 17.89
C PHE A 555 32.04 2.99 18.61
N THR A 556 32.31 4.20 19.10
CA THR A 556 33.52 4.56 19.86
C THR A 556 33.15 5.21 21.19
N GLU A 557 34.13 5.59 22.02
CA GLU A 557 33.86 6.32 23.27
C GLU A 557 33.23 7.71 23.01
N ARG A 558 33.49 8.30 21.84
CA ARG A 558 33.00 9.63 21.44
C ARG A 558 31.82 9.58 20.47
N ILE A 559 31.56 8.44 19.84
CA ILE A 559 30.44 8.24 18.90
C ILE A 559 29.60 7.08 19.45
N VAL A 560 28.50 7.41 20.12
CA VAL A 560 27.73 6.46 20.93
C VAL A 560 26.30 6.31 20.43
N LYS A 561 25.74 5.09 20.51
CA LYS A 561 24.31 4.87 20.28
C LYS A 561 23.52 5.61 21.36
N SER A 562 22.44 6.30 20.96
CA SER A 562 21.58 7.02 21.88
C SER A 562 20.26 6.30 22.13
N ASP A 563 19.96 6.05 23.39
CA ASP A 563 18.65 5.55 23.82
C ASP A 563 17.68 6.67 24.23
N LEU A 564 18.14 7.94 24.25
CA LEU A 564 17.33 9.13 24.52
C LEU A 564 16.13 9.25 23.57
N SER A 565 15.04 9.88 24.00
CA SER A 565 13.95 10.20 23.08
C SER A 565 14.41 11.15 21.98
N TYR A 566 13.69 11.21 20.85
CA TYR A 566 14.03 12.15 19.77
C TYR A 566 14.06 13.60 20.28
N ARG A 567 13.11 13.94 21.15
CA ARG A 567 13.01 15.26 21.79
C ARG A 567 14.25 15.57 22.62
N GLU A 568 14.61 14.67 23.53
CA GLU A 568 15.79 14.83 24.40
C GLU A 568 17.07 14.95 23.59
N ALA A 569 17.26 14.07 22.60
CA ALA A 569 18.42 14.07 21.73
C ALA A 569 18.53 15.38 20.92
N ILE A 570 17.43 15.86 20.34
CA ILE A 570 17.42 17.11 19.56
C ILE A 570 17.66 18.33 20.45
N CYS A 571 17.06 18.40 21.63
CA CYS A 571 17.27 19.50 22.57
C CYS A 571 18.73 19.61 23.01
N ALA A 572 19.37 18.47 23.29
CA ALA A 572 20.76 18.38 23.71
C ALA A 572 21.78 18.59 22.57
N ALA A 573 21.35 18.59 21.31
CA ALA A 573 22.25 18.71 20.17
C ALA A 573 22.64 20.17 19.85
N GLU A 574 23.89 20.41 19.47
CA GLU A 574 24.34 21.66 18.83
C GLU A 574 24.31 21.58 17.30
N LEU A 575 24.34 20.37 16.75
CA LEU A 575 24.21 20.06 15.32
C LEU A 575 23.42 18.76 15.16
N VAL A 576 22.47 18.77 14.22
CA VAL A 576 21.75 17.57 13.79
C VAL A 576 22.16 17.17 12.38
N VAL A 577 22.84 16.04 12.26
CA VAL A 577 23.15 15.39 11.00
C VAL A 577 22.04 14.37 10.71
N THR A 578 21.48 14.38 9.50
CA THR A 578 20.44 13.44 9.07
C THR A 578 20.47 13.29 7.56
N ASP A 579 19.59 12.47 6.98
CA ASP A 579 19.47 12.30 5.53
C ASP A 579 18.08 12.79 5.05
N TYR A 580 17.10 11.91 4.87
CA TYR A 580 15.77 12.24 4.35
C TYR A 580 14.71 12.25 5.45
N SER A 581 15.11 12.52 6.70
CA SER A 581 14.24 12.41 7.86
C SER A 581 13.34 13.63 8.04
N SER A 582 12.05 13.39 8.28
CA SER A 582 11.14 14.43 8.77
C SER A 582 11.48 14.91 10.19
N ALA A 583 12.26 14.13 10.97
CA ALA A 583 12.75 14.56 12.28
C ALA A 583 13.69 15.78 12.20
N ALA A 584 14.24 16.09 11.00
CA ALA A 584 14.97 17.32 10.76
C ALA A 584 14.11 18.57 11.05
N LEU A 585 12.79 18.48 10.84
CA LEU A 585 11.88 19.61 11.05
C LEU A 585 11.71 19.93 12.54
N ASP A 586 11.74 18.92 13.41
CA ASP A 586 11.72 19.10 14.85
C ASP A 586 12.96 19.90 15.30
N ALA A 587 14.14 19.53 14.79
CA ALA A 587 15.39 20.25 15.02
C ALA A 587 15.36 21.69 14.45
N ALA A 588 14.82 21.85 13.24
CA ALA A 588 14.71 23.14 12.59
C ALA A 588 13.77 24.08 13.37
N PHE A 589 12.66 23.55 13.90
CA PHE A 589 11.66 24.32 14.64
C PHE A 589 12.28 25.02 15.86
N VAL A 590 13.10 24.30 16.63
CA VAL A 590 13.86 24.88 17.76
C VAL A 590 15.17 25.55 17.36
N GLY A 591 15.43 25.69 16.06
CA GLY A 591 16.56 26.44 15.52
C GLY A 591 17.92 25.78 15.67
N LYS A 592 17.97 24.45 15.78
CA LYS A 592 19.23 23.71 15.74
C LYS A 592 19.78 23.72 14.31
N PRO A 593 21.09 23.93 14.11
CA PRO A 593 21.76 23.69 12.84
C PRO A 593 21.54 22.26 12.35
N ILE A 594 21.33 22.11 11.04
CA ILE A 594 21.09 20.82 10.39
C ILE A 594 22.11 20.63 9.27
N ALA A 595 22.62 19.42 9.10
CA ALA A 595 23.38 19.01 7.91
C ALA A 595 22.75 17.74 7.33
N TYR A 596 22.46 17.75 6.02
CA TYR A 596 21.92 16.60 5.31
C TYR A 596 23.04 15.79 4.65
N TYR A 597 23.05 14.48 4.86
CA TYR A 597 23.96 13.54 4.22
C TYR A 597 23.22 12.67 3.20
N HIS A 598 23.30 13.02 1.92
CA HIS A 598 22.54 12.44 0.81
C HIS A 598 23.46 11.68 -0.16
N TRP A 599 24.21 10.71 0.34
CA TRP A 599 25.15 9.91 -0.46
C TRP A 599 24.48 9.08 -1.56
N ASP A 600 23.20 8.75 -1.39
CA ASP A 600 22.40 7.89 -2.27
C ASP A 600 21.26 8.65 -2.98
N ALA A 601 21.38 9.97 -3.16
CA ALA A 601 20.33 10.81 -3.76
C ALA A 601 19.81 10.31 -5.11
N ALA A 602 20.66 9.69 -5.93
CA ALA A 602 20.27 9.17 -7.24
C ALA A 602 19.31 7.96 -7.16
N ASP A 603 19.42 7.16 -6.11
CA ASP A 603 18.70 5.89 -5.98
C ASP A 603 17.67 5.89 -4.85
N PHE A 604 17.76 6.84 -3.91
CA PHE A 604 16.93 6.85 -2.69
C PHE A 604 15.44 6.72 -3.01
N PHE A 605 14.90 7.53 -3.92
CA PHE A 605 13.46 7.51 -4.23
C PHE A 605 13.04 6.35 -5.15
N ASN A 606 13.97 5.67 -5.84
CA ASN A 606 13.64 4.54 -6.71
C ASN A 606 13.10 3.34 -5.90
N ASP A 607 13.62 3.18 -4.68
CA ASP A 607 13.30 2.05 -3.80
C ASP A 607 12.36 2.43 -2.64
N GLN A 608 11.84 3.66 -2.62
CA GLN A 608 10.92 4.14 -1.59
C GLN A 608 9.47 4.13 -2.08
N PRO A 609 8.49 3.97 -1.18
CA PRO A 609 7.07 3.92 -1.57
C PRO A 609 6.46 5.30 -1.86
N TYR A 610 7.27 6.36 -1.96
CA TYR A 610 6.85 7.75 -2.14
C TYR A 610 7.86 8.51 -3.01
N GLU A 611 7.38 9.56 -3.69
CA GLU A 611 8.21 10.43 -4.52
C GLU A 611 8.66 11.68 -3.76
N SER A 612 9.79 12.27 -4.18
CA SER A 612 10.26 13.53 -3.63
C SER A 612 9.28 14.66 -3.95
N ARG A 613 8.88 15.42 -2.92
CA ARG A 613 8.12 16.67 -3.08
C ARG A 613 8.97 17.90 -2.80
N MET A 614 10.01 17.76 -1.97
CA MET A 614 10.87 18.85 -1.52
C MET A 614 12.24 18.74 -2.18
N ASP A 615 12.71 19.82 -2.80
CA ASP A 615 14.09 19.91 -3.20
C ASP A 615 14.93 20.33 -1.98
N TYR A 616 15.74 19.44 -1.44
CA TYR A 616 16.55 19.76 -0.25
C TYR A 616 17.64 20.81 -0.54
N SER A 617 18.08 20.95 -1.78
CA SER A 617 19.04 21.98 -2.17
C SER A 617 18.41 23.39 -2.13
N ASP A 618 17.14 23.49 -2.52
CA ASP A 618 16.39 24.75 -2.70
C ASP A 618 15.43 25.12 -1.56
N ASP A 619 14.85 24.12 -0.90
CA ASP A 619 13.90 24.27 0.20
C ASP A 619 14.45 23.73 1.53
N GLY A 620 15.49 22.90 1.50
CA GLY A 620 16.04 22.26 2.71
C GLY A 620 16.56 23.24 3.76
N LEU A 621 16.48 22.81 5.01
CA LEU A 621 16.72 23.62 6.21
C LEU A 621 18.18 23.60 6.70
N GLY A 622 19.09 23.10 5.86
CA GLY A 622 20.53 23.00 6.11
C GLY A 622 21.28 22.61 4.83
N PRO A 623 22.63 22.68 4.82
CA PRO A 623 23.43 22.24 3.69
C PRO A 623 23.26 20.75 3.40
N VAL A 624 23.35 20.40 2.12
CA VAL A 624 23.27 19.03 1.61
C VAL A 624 24.65 18.59 1.14
N PHE A 625 25.11 17.46 1.64
CA PHE A 625 26.39 16.84 1.28
C PHE A 625 26.13 15.46 0.68
N SER A 626 26.58 15.22 -0.55
CA SER A 626 26.60 13.89 -1.15
C SER A 626 27.92 13.16 -0.86
N GLU A 627 29.00 13.92 -0.64
CA GLU A 627 30.33 13.38 -0.42
C GLU A 627 30.69 13.32 1.07
N HIS A 628 31.11 12.14 1.53
CA HIS A 628 31.54 11.88 2.91
C HIS A 628 32.56 12.91 3.41
N SER A 629 33.56 13.22 2.58
CA SER A 629 34.66 14.11 2.97
C SER A 629 34.20 15.56 3.22
N GLU A 630 33.19 16.03 2.50
CA GLU A 630 32.66 17.39 2.63
C GLU A 630 31.86 17.54 3.93
N LEU A 631 31.01 16.56 4.26
CA LEU A 631 30.28 16.53 5.53
C LEU A 631 31.25 16.54 6.73
N VAL A 632 32.25 15.66 6.72
CA VAL A 632 33.24 15.61 7.81
C VAL A 632 33.99 16.94 7.93
N ASN A 633 34.40 17.55 6.82
CA ASN A 633 35.06 18.84 6.84
C ASN A 633 34.15 19.95 7.40
N HIS A 634 32.87 19.96 7.04
CA HIS A 634 31.88 20.91 7.58
C HIS A 634 31.72 20.79 9.10
N ILE A 635 31.70 19.56 9.61
CA ILE A 635 31.62 19.30 11.06
C ILE A 635 32.90 19.74 11.76
N VAL A 636 34.06 19.29 11.29
CA VAL A 636 35.36 19.54 11.96
C VAL A 636 35.77 21.01 11.93
N ARG A 637 35.34 21.77 10.91
CA ARG A 637 35.55 23.23 10.81
C ARG A 637 34.53 24.04 11.61
N GLU A 638 33.51 23.39 12.16
CA GLU A 638 32.40 24.03 12.87
C GLU A 638 31.66 25.07 12.02
N ASP A 639 31.62 24.87 10.69
CA ASP A 639 30.95 25.78 9.75
C ASP A 639 29.45 25.91 10.08
N PHE A 640 28.86 24.91 10.75
CA PHE A 640 27.47 24.91 11.24
C PHE A 640 27.20 25.92 12.37
N ALA A 641 28.23 26.38 13.08
CA ALA A 641 28.08 27.40 14.13
C ALA A 641 27.80 28.79 13.53
N VAL A 642 28.14 28.99 12.25
CA VAL A 642 27.85 30.23 11.53
C VAL A 642 26.39 30.26 11.10
N ARG A 643 25.65 31.26 11.56
CA ARG A 643 24.27 31.48 11.13
C ARG A 643 24.21 31.85 9.65
N ASP A 644 23.81 30.92 8.80
CA ASP A 644 23.55 31.18 7.39
C ASP A 644 22.17 31.86 7.20
N PRO A 645 22.13 33.11 6.67
CA PRO A 645 20.88 33.82 6.40
C PRO A 645 19.94 33.07 5.44
N LYS A 646 20.48 32.22 4.56
CA LYS A 646 19.71 31.40 3.63
C LYS A 646 18.81 30.41 4.38
N TYR A 647 19.37 29.65 5.33
CA TYR A 647 18.60 28.65 6.08
C TYR A 647 17.64 29.28 7.08
N ILE A 648 17.97 30.44 7.65
CA ILE A 648 17.04 31.20 8.51
C ILE A 648 15.76 31.57 7.74
N ARG A 649 15.90 32.17 6.54
CA ARG A 649 14.75 32.53 5.70
C ARG A 649 13.92 31.31 5.28
N ARG A 650 14.58 30.19 4.95
CA ARG A 650 13.88 28.94 4.60
C ARG A 650 13.09 28.39 5.77
N ARG A 651 13.68 28.37 6.97
CA ARG A 651 12.99 27.96 8.20
C ARG A 651 11.77 28.84 8.48
N GLU A 652 11.93 30.16 8.41
CA GLU A 652 10.82 31.11 8.62
C GLU A 652 9.69 30.89 7.62
N ARG A 653 10.02 30.71 6.33
CA ARG A 653 9.04 30.38 5.29
C ARG A 653 8.38 29.01 5.52
N PHE A 654 9.13 28.01 5.98
CA PHE A 654 8.61 26.67 6.22
C PHE A 654 7.53 26.69 7.30
N PHE A 655 7.84 27.29 8.45
CA PHE A 655 6.95 27.36 9.63
C PHE A 655 6.01 28.58 9.63
N GLU A 656 5.92 29.31 8.52
CA GLU A 656 5.05 30.49 8.42
C GLU A 656 3.59 30.15 8.77
N GLY A 657 2.98 30.98 9.62
CA GLY A 657 1.61 30.80 10.12
C GLY A 657 1.47 29.91 11.37
N VAL A 658 2.57 29.36 11.87
CA VAL A 658 2.64 28.66 13.17
C VAL A 658 3.04 29.65 14.26
N ASP A 659 2.26 29.70 15.35
CA ASP A 659 2.63 30.41 16.56
C ASP A 659 3.18 29.41 17.58
N PRO A 660 4.50 29.39 17.87
CA PRO A 660 5.10 28.43 18.78
C PRO A 660 4.53 28.41 20.20
N ALA A 661 3.89 29.48 20.66
CA ALA A 661 3.34 29.58 22.01
C ALA A 661 1.89 29.08 22.13
N HIS A 662 1.17 28.96 21.01
CA HIS A 662 -0.28 28.69 21.00
C HIS A 662 -0.65 27.53 20.07
N ILE A 663 0.27 26.58 19.84
CA ILE A 663 0.04 25.43 18.96
C ILE A 663 -1.09 24.55 19.52
N ASN A 664 -0.95 24.13 20.78
CA ASN A 664 -1.91 23.24 21.43
C ASN A 664 -3.27 23.92 21.61
N GLU A 665 -3.28 25.20 21.97
CA GLU A 665 -4.50 26.00 22.09
C GLU A 665 -5.30 26.00 20.78
N LYS A 666 -4.66 26.36 19.66
CA LYS A 666 -5.29 26.42 18.34
C LYS A 666 -5.88 25.07 17.91
N ILE A 667 -5.18 23.97 18.21
CA ILE A 667 -5.67 22.61 17.92
C ILE A 667 -6.88 22.29 18.79
N VAL A 668 -6.83 22.59 20.10
CA VAL A 668 -7.95 22.35 21.03
C VAL A 668 -9.18 23.17 20.64
N GLU A 669 -9.02 24.45 20.31
CA GLU A 669 -10.13 25.30 19.83
C GLU A 669 -10.78 24.68 18.58
N ARG A 670 -9.97 24.28 17.59
CA ARG A 670 -10.48 23.65 16.38
C ARG A 670 -11.18 22.34 16.68
N MET A 671 -10.59 21.52 17.53
CA MET A 671 -11.11 20.22 17.96
C MET A 671 -12.47 20.35 18.65
N LEU A 672 -12.62 21.28 19.59
CA LEU A 672 -13.87 21.53 20.32
C LEU A 672 -14.94 22.22 19.45
N SER A 673 -14.55 22.89 18.36
CA SER A 673 -15.48 23.50 17.40
C SER A 673 -16.20 22.50 16.47
N LEU A 674 -15.76 21.24 16.43
CA LEU A 674 -16.36 20.19 15.60
C LEU A 674 -17.70 19.71 16.17
#